data_AF-A0A661B977-F1
#
_entry.id   AF-A0A661B977-F1
#
_cell.length_a   1.000
_cell.length_b   1.000
_cell.length_c   1.000
_cell.angle_alpha   90.00
_cell.angle_beta   90.00
_cell.angle_gamma   90.00
#
_symmetry.space_group_name_H-M   'P 1'
#
loop_
_entity.id
_entity.type
_entity.pdbx_description
1 polymer ?
#
loop_
_entity_poly.entity_id
_entity_poly.type
_entity_poly.pdbx_seq_one_letter_code
_entity_poly.pdbx_strand_id
1 'polypeptide(L)'
;MRKLIILVLFGMTVSQLSAIQTIRGETDDWTYDELLALDDVESAGGKINYSADILAFYRDFTSEKILVRINMVSMRAITKIPRDNLWKKDNITLCLFIKGAEPEIFITIHNNGDVTAVSSDGTKASARAIITLKYDMVELELSNPNPDEVYDNLEFIVSSFCDGKFCDNLVASKDSPKGPAHCALMHHGNQSLAYTNVFRGRSEDIDGSGFDEALEIHDLYNIPICIHISGPLQTAADWYDPDFNLWVETGVTEGWIDMIGSAYAQHIMPFVEDNMNDWAVYIHRQLTNSNYNYWTKVAWVPERTYLTPGVYPEAGVIDDINDNFTDNSIDAIILDDIVHCAGYDNHQIHNISGTGLQVICRDDNFTGRLHAGDGAGAMSILEGLAASPDGDYRIVVYADDWEMAAEIGEWASSMPNAKETYDWFVEQCNINSSWLNVWKLTDAILNPNFNGTTFTPIYGSHSSIGGADGYGGGNNGWFTHWAGYASPSDNHSPQWNFGYIWSDARNNLMTAPDNNISQAGWYVLMTNLYETAWHDGLGGPIAGWQMKHSTHIKNANVYAEGARWANGDFSDSVAAYFDDYDHDGNDELIIYNNRVFAVFESIGGRAVWVFAKDGTDNTTIVGNCNAYWEGTEGDYNDANHIAALSDVSVGGYDYEHSFYDWSVEHSSQDSAIIILRHDNIRKRISVYPGEPYFHCEYFTKDKWTYIKTGFTPDLVGLLWDTAIQR
;
A
#
# COMPACT_ATOMS: atom_id res chain seq x y z
N MET A 1 -36.17 -13.76 41.68
CA MET A 1 -35.31 -14.41 42.69
C MET A 1 -34.04 -13.59 42.82
N ARG A 2 -33.41 -13.62 44.00
CA ARG A 2 -32.47 -12.62 44.53
C ARG A 2 -31.27 -12.29 43.63
N LYS A 3 -30.99 -10.98 43.58
CA LYS A 3 -29.70 -10.36 43.24
C LYS A 3 -28.56 -11.05 44.00
N LEU A 4 -27.51 -11.45 43.29
CA LEU A 4 -26.18 -11.63 43.87
C LEU A 4 -25.23 -10.79 43.01
N ILE A 5 -24.94 -9.59 43.51
CA ILE A 5 -23.88 -8.71 43.01
C ILE A 5 -22.58 -9.38 43.44
N ILE A 6 -21.84 -9.97 42.49
CA ILE A 6 -20.44 -10.29 42.69
C ILE A 6 -19.69 -9.00 42.38
N LEU A 7 -19.38 -8.26 43.44
CA LEU A 7 -18.45 -7.15 43.43
C LEU A 7 -17.04 -7.77 43.34
N VAL A 8 -16.54 -8.00 42.12
CA VAL A 8 -15.10 -8.20 41.93
C VAL A 8 -14.49 -6.80 42.05
N LEU A 9 -13.89 -6.50 43.21
CA LEU A 9 -12.93 -5.42 43.31
C LEU A 9 -11.81 -5.74 42.32
N PHE A 10 -11.85 -5.14 41.12
CA PHE A 10 -10.62 -4.82 40.43
C PHE A 10 -9.94 -3.77 41.30
N GLY A 11 -9.00 -4.24 42.12
CA GLY A 11 -7.98 -3.35 42.65
C GLY A 11 -7.27 -2.78 41.44
N MET A 12 -7.61 -1.55 41.05
CA MET A 12 -6.65 -0.66 40.43
C MET A 12 -5.54 -0.50 41.46
N THR A 13 -4.57 -1.42 41.46
CA THR A 13 -3.21 -1.03 41.77
C THR A 13 -2.88 -0.02 40.70
N VAL A 14 -3.05 1.27 41.02
CA VAL A 14 -2.19 2.29 40.48
C VAL A 14 -0.79 1.73 40.70
N SER A 15 -0.18 1.21 39.65
CA SER A 15 1.25 0.96 39.64
C SER A 15 1.85 2.33 39.95
N GLN A 16 2.23 2.54 41.21
CA GLN A 16 3.27 3.50 41.47
C GLN A 16 4.43 3.01 40.61
N LEU A 17 4.70 3.74 39.52
CA LEU A 17 5.87 3.56 38.69
C LEU A 17 7.04 3.33 39.63
N SER A 18 7.61 2.13 39.60
CA SER A 18 8.77 1.83 40.40
C SER A 18 9.91 2.66 39.83
N ALA A 19 10.37 3.66 40.57
CA ALA A 19 11.57 4.43 40.23
C ALA A 19 12.70 3.48 39.83
N ILE A 20 13.42 3.81 38.77
CA ILE A 20 14.44 2.94 38.18
C ILE A 20 15.48 2.65 39.27
N GLN A 21 15.72 1.38 39.58
CA GLN A 21 16.66 1.00 40.65
C GLN A 21 18.06 0.70 40.11
N THR A 22 18.15 0.31 38.84
CA THR A 22 19.40 -0.03 38.17
C THR A 22 19.24 -0.05 36.66
N ILE A 23 20.33 0.25 35.94
CA ILE A 23 20.38 0.18 34.48
C ILE A 23 20.41 -1.28 33.98
N ARG A 24 19.64 -1.60 32.93
CA ARG A 24 19.44 -2.97 32.41
C ARG A 24 19.83 -3.17 30.94
N GLY A 25 19.90 -2.09 30.18
CA GLY A 25 20.11 -2.10 28.73
C GLY A 25 18.82 -2.24 27.94
N GLU A 26 17.65 -1.97 28.53
CA GLU A 26 16.33 -2.07 27.90
C GLU A 26 15.64 -0.69 27.90
N THR A 27 14.63 -0.50 27.04
CA THR A 27 13.95 0.78 26.87
C THR A 27 12.71 0.95 27.76
N ASP A 28 12.16 -0.16 28.27
CA ASP A 28 10.90 -0.23 29.05
C ASP A 28 10.97 0.48 30.42
N ASP A 29 12.18 0.75 30.93
CA ASP A 29 12.40 1.44 32.20
C ASP A 29 12.26 2.96 32.12
N TRP A 30 12.39 3.54 30.92
CA TRP A 30 12.53 4.99 30.74
C TRP A 30 11.31 5.57 30.05
N THR A 31 10.64 6.51 30.70
CA THR A 31 9.48 7.22 30.18
C THR A 31 9.81 8.69 29.91
N TYR A 32 8.83 9.45 29.43
CA TYR A 32 8.97 10.89 29.24
C TYR A 32 9.19 11.68 30.54
N ASP A 33 8.74 11.15 31.68
CA ASP A 33 8.98 11.79 32.98
C ASP A 33 10.49 11.84 33.29
N GLU A 34 11.24 10.82 32.86
CA GLU A 34 12.70 10.79 32.98
C GLU A 34 13.41 11.58 31.86
N LEU A 35 12.75 11.86 30.73
CA LEU A 35 13.36 12.65 29.66
C LEU A 35 13.67 14.05 30.18
N LEU A 36 14.92 14.51 30.09
CA LEU A 36 15.31 15.84 30.54
C LEU A 36 15.50 16.81 29.38
N ALA A 37 16.14 16.36 28.30
CA ALA A 37 16.38 17.17 27.12
C ALA A 37 16.55 16.33 25.86
N LEU A 38 16.38 17.00 24.74
CA LEU A 38 16.53 16.47 23.39
C LEU A 38 17.50 17.39 22.65
N ASP A 39 18.28 16.83 21.73
CA ASP A 39 19.24 17.55 20.89
C ASP A 39 18.73 17.66 19.45
N ASP A 40 19.29 18.62 18.70
CA ASP A 40 19.13 18.65 17.25
C ASP A 40 19.92 17.49 16.62
N VAL A 41 19.51 17.01 15.44
CA VAL A 41 20.25 15.96 14.70
C VAL A 41 21.14 16.62 13.65
N GLU A 42 22.38 17.00 13.99
CA GLU A 42 23.27 17.72 13.06
C GLU A 42 23.93 16.83 12.01
N SER A 43 23.86 15.50 12.18
CA SER A 43 24.40 14.53 11.21
C SER A 43 23.71 14.56 9.84
N ALA A 44 22.48 15.09 9.73
CA ALA A 44 21.74 15.21 8.47
C ALA A 44 22.48 16.03 7.38
N GLY A 45 23.41 16.92 7.78
CA GLY A 45 24.26 17.69 6.86
C GLY A 45 25.61 17.05 6.52
N GLY A 46 25.90 15.83 6.99
CA GLY A 46 27.14 15.10 6.74
C GLY A 46 28.41 15.64 7.43
N LYS A 47 28.26 16.54 8.41
CA LYS A 47 29.39 17.21 9.10
C LYS A 47 29.98 16.40 10.24
N ILE A 48 29.21 15.47 10.81
CA ILE A 48 29.59 14.61 11.93
C ILE A 48 29.16 13.17 11.64
N ASN A 49 29.82 12.19 12.28
CA ASN A 49 29.39 10.80 12.17
C ASN A 49 28.06 10.63 12.90
N TYR A 50 27.02 10.14 12.21
CA TYR A 50 25.70 9.88 12.80
C TYR A 50 25.73 8.97 14.04
N SER A 51 26.77 8.14 14.17
CA SER A 51 26.95 7.24 15.31
C SER A 51 27.37 7.95 16.60
N ALA A 52 27.90 9.16 16.50
CA ALA A 52 28.32 10.00 17.63
C ALA A 52 27.38 11.18 17.89
N ASP A 53 26.33 11.32 17.10
CA ASP A 53 25.34 12.38 17.25
C ASP A 53 24.42 12.04 18.44
N ILE A 54 24.34 12.92 19.43
CA ILE A 54 23.53 12.76 20.64
C ILE A 54 22.11 13.15 20.29
N LEU A 55 21.14 12.44 20.86
CA LEU A 55 19.75 12.63 20.53
C LEU A 55 18.90 13.05 21.72
N ALA A 56 19.00 12.29 22.80
CA ALA A 56 18.13 12.45 23.94
C ALA A 56 18.89 12.16 25.22
N PHE A 57 18.53 12.89 26.26
CA PHE A 57 19.07 12.74 27.60
C PHE A 57 17.94 12.52 28.59
N TYR A 58 17.94 11.35 29.23
CA TYR A 58 17.04 11.01 30.31
C TYR A 58 17.81 10.92 31.62
N ARG A 59 17.12 11.19 32.72
CA ARG A 59 17.66 11.05 34.07
C ARG A 59 16.61 10.50 35.02
N ASP A 60 17.07 9.73 35.99
CA ASP A 60 16.30 9.38 37.18
C ASP A 60 17.21 9.41 38.42
N PHE A 61 16.62 9.49 39.59
CA PHE A 61 17.32 9.60 40.87
C PHE A 61 16.79 8.60 41.89
N THR A 62 17.71 7.99 42.62
CA THR A 62 17.41 7.30 43.87
C THR A 62 18.23 7.93 44.99
N SER A 63 17.93 7.57 46.24
CA SER A 63 18.72 8.01 47.40
C SER A 63 20.20 7.62 47.32
N GLU A 64 20.56 6.65 46.48
CA GLU A 64 21.93 6.13 46.36
C GLU A 64 22.55 6.35 44.97
N LYS A 65 21.75 6.65 43.94
CA LYS A 65 22.19 6.64 42.54
C LYS A 65 21.61 7.78 41.72
N ILE A 66 22.42 8.29 40.79
CA ILE A 66 21.94 9.05 39.64
C ILE A 66 22.00 8.09 38.45
N LEU A 67 20.88 8.00 37.74
CA LEU A 67 20.71 7.16 36.57
C LEU A 67 20.57 8.08 35.37
N VAL A 68 21.25 7.75 34.29
CA VAL A 68 21.23 8.52 33.05
C VAL A 68 21.08 7.57 31.88
N ARG A 69 20.28 7.96 30.90
CA ARG A 69 20.23 7.34 29.58
C ARG A 69 20.51 8.39 28.52
N ILE A 70 21.36 8.04 27.56
CA ILE A 70 21.75 8.87 26.43
C ILE A 70 21.42 8.08 25.18
N ASN A 71 20.51 8.60 24.36
CA ASN A 71 20.29 8.03 23.03
C ASN A 71 21.26 8.67 22.04
N MET A 72 21.75 7.85 21.12
CA MET A 72 22.55 8.26 19.98
C MET A 72 21.72 8.06 18.71
N VAL A 73 21.98 8.80 17.63
CA VAL A 73 21.17 8.73 16.41
C VAL A 73 21.20 7.36 15.70
N SER A 74 22.38 6.72 15.59
CA SER A 74 22.47 5.29 15.22
C SER A 74 23.87 4.71 15.43
N MET A 75 23.99 3.74 16.34
CA MET A 75 25.24 3.06 16.70
C MET A 75 25.52 1.81 15.85
N ARG A 76 24.69 1.53 14.83
CA ARG A 76 24.80 0.37 13.93
C ARG A 76 24.70 0.78 12.47
N ALA A 77 25.37 0.03 11.59
CA ALA A 77 25.24 0.26 10.15
C ALA A 77 23.83 -0.10 9.67
N ILE A 78 23.20 0.81 8.92
CA ILE A 78 21.81 0.70 8.45
C ILE A 78 21.71 -0.10 7.14
N THR A 79 22.77 -0.12 6.32
CA THR A 79 22.72 -0.63 4.94
C THR A 79 23.34 -2.02 4.72
N LYS A 80 23.64 -2.77 5.79
CA LYS A 80 24.41 -4.03 5.68
C LYS A 80 24.03 -5.04 6.76
N ILE A 81 23.94 -6.32 6.38
CA ILE A 81 23.71 -7.46 7.29
C ILE A 81 24.91 -8.42 7.27
N PRO A 82 25.47 -8.82 8.43
CA PRO A 82 25.15 -8.34 9.78
C PRO A 82 25.55 -6.87 9.99
N ARG A 83 24.76 -6.13 10.78
CA ARG A 83 25.00 -4.70 11.04
C ARG A 83 26.34 -4.50 11.74
N ASP A 84 27.16 -3.60 11.21
CA ASP A 84 28.46 -3.26 11.81
C ASP A 84 28.24 -2.46 13.11
N ASN A 85 29.02 -2.72 14.16
CA ASN A 85 29.04 -1.95 15.41
C ASN A 85 29.80 -0.63 15.19
N LEU A 86 29.07 0.45 14.97
CA LEU A 86 29.66 1.76 14.66
C LEU A 86 30.27 2.42 15.87
N TRP A 87 29.72 2.20 17.06
CA TRP A 87 30.30 2.68 18.31
C TRP A 87 31.77 2.28 18.47
N LYS A 88 32.08 1.00 18.18
CA LYS A 88 33.46 0.52 18.18
C LYS A 88 34.25 0.97 16.96
N LYS A 89 33.64 0.94 15.77
CA LYS A 89 34.29 1.29 14.52
C LYS A 89 34.76 2.75 14.50
N ASP A 90 33.92 3.65 14.96
CA ASP A 90 34.15 5.11 14.96
C ASP A 90 34.78 5.59 16.28
N ASN A 91 35.16 4.64 17.15
CA ASN A 91 35.91 4.85 18.38
C ASN A 91 35.25 5.90 19.29
N ILE A 92 33.96 5.70 19.57
CA ILE A 92 33.12 6.71 20.21
C ILE A 92 33.38 6.77 21.71
N THR A 93 33.47 7.98 22.24
CA THR A 93 33.59 8.25 23.68
C THR A 93 32.58 9.33 24.06
N LEU A 94 31.94 9.21 25.23
CA LEU A 94 31.08 10.25 25.80
C LEU A 94 31.73 10.87 27.03
N CYS A 95 31.65 12.18 27.15
CA CYS A 95 32.01 12.93 28.36
C CYS A 95 30.76 13.58 28.93
N LEU A 96 30.37 13.19 30.15
CA LEU A 96 29.25 13.78 30.87
C LEU A 96 29.77 14.64 32.03
N PHE A 97 29.31 15.88 32.10
CA PHE A 97 29.60 16.80 33.18
C PHE A 97 28.29 17.15 33.91
N ILE A 98 28.23 16.84 35.21
CA ILE A 98 27.09 17.12 36.08
C ILE A 98 27.43 18.36 36.92
N LYS A 99 26.79 19.46 36.57
CA LYS A 99 27.02 20.79 37.13
C LYS A 99 25.90 21.14 38.12
N GLY A 100 26.24 21.91 39.15
CA GLY A 100 25.33 22.22 40.26
C GLY A 100 25.28 21.13 41.34
N ALA A 101 25.97 20.01 41.13
CA ALA A 101 26.32 19.07 42.19
C ALA A 101 27.48 19.63 43.02
N GLU A 102 27.54 19.30 44.30
CA GLU A 102 28.63 19.72 45.20
C GLU A 102 29.23 18.49 45.89
N PRO A 103 30.36 17.94 45.38
CA PRO A 103 31.18 18.43 44.26
C PRO A 103 30.61 18.10 42.86
N GLU A 104 30.89 18.95 41.87
CA GLU A 104 30.57 18.69 40.46
C GLU A 104 31.26 17.42 39.96
N ILE A 105 30.67 16.70 39.00
CA ILE A 105 31.15 15.37 38.60
C ILE A 105 31.47 15.34 37.11
N PHE A 106 32.65 14.82 36.77
CA PHE A 106 33.09 14.57 35.40
C PHE A 106 33.14 13.07 35.15
N ILE A 107 32.44 12.60 34.13
CA ILE A 107 32.37 11.20 33.73
C ILE A 107 32.85 11.06 32.29
N THR A 108 33.66 10.04 32.01
CA THR A 108 34.03 9.62 30.67
C THR A 108 33.64 8.16 30.47
N ILE A 109 32.85 7.87 29.45
CA ILE A 109 32.45 6.53 29.02
C ILE A 109 33.25 6.20 27.77
N HIS A 110 34.13 5.21 27.88
CA HIS A 110 35.02 4.79 26.80
C HIS A 110 34.35 3.82 25.84
N ASN A 111 34.87 3.72 24.62
CA ASN A 111 34.31 2.86 23.56
C ASN A 111 34.22 1.36 23.93
N ASN A 112 34.99 0.92 24.92
CA ASN A 112 35.02 -0.44 25.43
C ASN A 112 34.05 -0.69 26.59
N GLY A 113 33.30 0.33 27.03
CA GLY A 113 32.38 0.29 28.16
C GLY A 113 33.01 0.65 29.51
N ASP A 114 34.32 0.93 29.57
CA ASP A 114 34.95 1.39 30.80
C ASP A 114 34.47 2.81 31.15
N VAL A 115 34.29 3.08 32.44
CA VAL A 115 33.84 4.38 32.94
C VAL A 115 34.87 4.96 33.90
N THR A 116 35.24 6.23 33.67
CA THR A 116 36.02 7.03 34.61
C THR A 116 35.12 8.13 35.16
N ALA A 117 34.88 8.17 36.48
CA ALA A 117 34.09 9.22 37.12
C ALA A 117 34.89 9.89 38.25
N VAL A 118 35.06 11.22 38.18
CA VAL A 118 35.87 12.01 39.11
C VAL A 118 35.11 13.29 39.48
N SER A 119 34.99 13.55 40.77
CA SER A 119 34.44 14.77 41.32
C SER A 119 35.44 15.93 41.24
N SER A 120 34.97 17.17 41.25
CA SER A 120 35.80 18.39 41.14
C SER A 120 36.81 18.55 42.27
N ASP A 121 36.59 17.88 43.42
CA ASP A 121 37.52 17.80 44.55
C ASP A 121 38.62 16.71 44.40
N GLY A 122 38.59 15.95 43.30
CA GLY A 122 39.51 14.86 42.99
C GLY A 122 39.07 13.47 43.50
N THR A 123 37.88 13.35 44.10
CA THR A 123 37.34 12.07 44.58
C THR A 123 36.84 11.22 43.43
N LYS A 124 37.18 9.92 43.40
CA LYS A 124 36.62 8.98 42.41
C LYS A 124 35.21 8.59 42.81
N ALA A 125 34.25 8.74 41.90
CA ALA A 125 32.88 8.25 42.07
C ALA A 125 32.75 6.82 41.53
N SER A 126 31.85 6.02 42.11
CA SER A 126 31.52 4.71 41.56
C SER A 126 30.55 4.90 40.41
N ALA A 127 30.87 4.37 39.23
CA ALA A 127 30.00 4.44 38.07
C ALA A 127 30.17 3.19 37.20
N ARG A 128 29.10 2.81 36.48
CA ARG A 128 29.11 1.78 35.44
C ARG A 128 28.21 2.21 34.29
N ALA A 129 28.53 1.78 33.07
CA ALA A 129 27.71 2.03 31.90
C ALA A 129 27.33 0.74 31.18
N ILE A 130 26.19 0.76 30.49
CA ILE A 130 25.78 -0.28 29.54
C ILE A 130 25.62 0.38 28.18
N ILE A 131 26.24 -0.20 27.16
CA ILE A 131 26.10 0.24 25.78
C ILE A 131 25.22 -0.78 25.05
N THR A 132 23.99 -0.40 24.71
CA THR A 132 23.04 -1.27 24.02
C THR A 132 22.88 -0.84 22.57
N LEU A 133 23.64 -1.48 21.69
CA LEU A 133 23.60 -1.20 20.25
C LEU A 133 22.23 -1.45 19.63
N LYS A 134 21.43 -2.38 20.16
CA LYS A 134 20.10 -2.72 19.62
C LYS A 134 19.14 -1.52 19.65
N TYR A 135 19.31 -0.64 20.65
CA TYR A 135 18.46 0.53 20.87
C TYR A 135 19.25 1.84 20.74
N ASP A 136 20.46 1.76 20.19
CA ASP A 136 21.32 2.92 19.95
C ASP A 136 21.49 3.82 21.20
N MET A 137 21.66 3.15 22.35
CA MET A 137 21.55 3.74 23.69
C MET A 137 22.78 3.47 24.56
N VAL A 138 23.15 4.45 25.39
CA VAL A 138 24.10 4.32 26.49
C VAL A 138 23.42 4.67 27.82
N GLU A 139 23.45 3.74 28.77
CA GLU A 139 22.99 3.98 30.13
C GLU A 139 24.18 4.13 31.08
N LEU A 140 24.04 4.97 32.10
CA LEU A 140 25.02 5.24 33.15
C LEU A 140 24.33 5.18 34.52
N GLU A 141 24.94 4.43 35.43
CA GLU A 141 24.58 4.42 36.84
C GLU A 141 25.78 4.93 37.64
N LEU A 142 25.57 5.96 38.47
CA LEU A 142 26.62 6.54 39.32
C LEU A 142 26.16 6.70 40.76
N SER A 143 27.10 6.60 41.71
CA SER A 143 26.82 6.82 43.14
C SER A 143 26.41 8.28 43.38
N ASN A 144 25.20 8.50 43.90
CA ASN A 144 24.65 9.83 44.13
C ASN A 144 25.36 10.53 45.30
N PRO A 145 26.08 11.64 45.06
CA PRO A 145 26.72 12.40 46.13
C PRO A 145 25.80 13.47 46.74
N ASN A 146 24.59 13.68 46.20
CA ASN A 146 23.70 14.79 46.56
C ASN A 146 22.42 14.30 47.28
N PRO A 147 21.84 15.10 48.19
CA PRO A 147 20.51 14.86 48.77
C PRO A 147 19.37 15.23 47.79
N ASP A 148 18.15 14.74 48.07
CA ASP A 148 16.98 14.86 47.15
C ASP A 148 16.59 16.31 46.76
N GLU A 149 16.98 17.32 47.54
CA GLU A 149 16.57 18.71 47.33
C GLU A 149 17.31 19.45 46.19
N VAL A 150 18.30 18.83 45.53
CA VAL A 150 19.16 19.52 44.53
C VAL A 150 18.94 19.08 43.08
N TYR A 151 18.16 18.02 42.83
CA TYR A 151 18.03 17.41 41.49
C TYR A 151 17.49 18.36 40.41
N ASP A 152 16.52 19.21 40.76
CA ASP A 152 15.94 20.19 39.85
C ASP A 152 16.89 21.33 39.47
N ASN A 153 18.06 21.43 40.11
CA ASN A 153 19.06 22.45 39.81
C ASN A 153 20.31 21.87 39.12
N LEU A 154 20.32 20.56 38.85
CA LEU A 154 21.40 19.92 38.12
C LEU A 154 21.29 20.19 36.62
N GLU A 155 22.41 20.59 36.03
CA GLU A 155 22.62 20.71 34.59
C GLU A 155 23.57 19.60 34.14
N PHE A 156 23.19 18.89 33.09
CA PHE A 156 23.96 17.78 32.52
C PHE A 156 24.48 18.21 31.16
N ILE A 157 25.80 18.23 31.00
CA ILE A 157 26.44 18.58 29.74
C ILE A 157 27.10 17.32 29.22
N VAL A 158 26.56 16.74 28.16
CA VAL A 158 27.14 15.57 27.50
C VAL A 158 27.81 16.02 26.20
N SER A 159 29.03 15.55 25.96
CA SER A 159 29.73 15.75 24.70
C SER A 159 30.20 14.41 24.14
N SER A 160 30.07 14.24 22.83
CA SER A 160 30.51 13.04 22.13
C SER A 160 31.80 13.29 21.34
N PHE A 161 32.57 12.22 21.15
CA PHE A 161 33.85 12.26 20.43
C PHE A 161 34.05 11.02 19.56
N CYS A 162 34.51 11.22 18.32
CA CYS A 162 35.04 10.17 17.45
C CYS A 162 36.54 10.31 17.31
N ASP A 163 37.31 9.26 17.61
CA ASP A 163 38.78 9.30 17.58
C ASP A 163 39.37 10.49 18.38
N GLY A 164 38.71 10.82 19.50
CA GLY A 164 39.09 11.94 20.37
C GLY A 164 38.82 13.33 19.79
N LYS A 165 38.18 13.45 18.62
CA LYS A 165 37.69 14.71 18.07
C LYS A 165 36.27 14.95 18.52
N PHE A 166 35.99 16.17 18.95
CA PHE A 166 34.65 16.60 19.30
C PHE A 166 33.69 16.38 18.13
N CYS A 167 32.54 15.79 18.40
CA CYS A 167 31.47 15.59 17.43
C CYS A 167 30.29 16.48 17.80
N ASP A 168 29.72 16.27 18.98
CA ASP A 168 28.44 16.86 19.35
C ASP A 168 28.32 17.15 20.87
N ASN A 169 27.35 17.96 21.28
CA ASN A 169 27.10 18.36 22.67
C ASN A 169 25.64 18.75 22.97
N LEU A 170 25.03 18.01 23.90
CA LEU A 170 23.72 18.32 24.50
C LEU A 170 23.86 18.91 25.91
N VAL A 171 23.09 19.96 26.19
CA VAL A 171 22.91 20.52 27.54
C VAL A 171 21.50 20.24 28.03
N ALA A 172 21.37 19.41 29.06
CA ALA A 172 20.10 19.01 29.65
C ALA A 172 19.87 19.67 31.02
N SER A 173 18.71 20.30 31.19
CA SER A 173 18.25 20.90 32.45
C SER A 173 16.72 20.80 32.56
N LYS A 174 16.16 21.11 33.74
CA LYS A 174 14.68 21.13 33.91
C LYS A 174 13.97 22.15 33.01
N ASP A 175 14.70 23.15 32.53
CA ASP A 175 14.19 24.23 31.69
C ASP A 175 14.42 23.93 30.19
N SER A 176 14.99 22.76 29.86
CA SER A 176 15.15 22.33 28.48
C SER A 176 13.76 22.19 27.83
N PRO A 177 13.56 22.77 26.63
CA PRO A 177 12.27 22.74 25.96
C PRO A 177 11.84 21.31 25.68
N LYS A 178 10.56 21.03 25.98
CA LYS A 178 9.87 19.80 25.58
C LYS A 178 8.53 20.20 24.95
N GLY A 179 8.57 20.58 23.69
CA GLY A 179 7.40 20.84 22.86
C GLY A 179 6.70 19.54 22.45
N PRO A 180 5.51 19.64 21.84
CA PRO A 180 4.87 18.48 21.24
C PRO A 180 5.59 18.07 19.95
N ALA A 181 5.45 16.80 19.59
CA ALA A 181 5.73 16.31 18.25
C ALA A 181 4.46 15.70 17.64
N HIS A 182 4.43 15.66 16.32
CA HIS A 182 3.29 15.15 15.57
C HIS A 182 3.73 14.18 14.48
N CYS A 183 3.02 13.09 14.31
CA CYS A 183 3.20 12.20 13.17
C CYS A 183 1.87 11.69 12.61
N ALA A 184 1.92 11.13 11.40
CA ALA A 184 0.84 10.33 10.82
C ALA A 184 1.42 9.03 10.23
N LEU A 185 0.64 7.96 10.29
CA LEU A 185 1.05 6.62 9.88
C LEU A 185 0.14 6.15 8.74
N MET A 186 0.58 6.33 7.50
CA MET A 186 -0.15 5.97 6.29
C MET A 186 0.37 4.69 5.64
N HIS A 187 -0.53 3.76 5.33
CA HIS A 187 -0.21 2.53 4.61
C HIS A 187 -0.96 2.42 3.29
N HIS A 188 -0.26 1.97 2.26
CA HIS A 188 -0.80 1.70 0.95
C HIS A 188 -0.93 0.18 0.73
N GLY A 189 -2.14 -0.37 0.85
CA GLY A 189 -2.41 -1.76 0.49
C GLY A 189 -2.95 -1.87 -0.94
N ASN A 190 -2.24 -2.59 -1.80
CA ASN A 190 -2.62 -2.71 -3.20
C ASN A 190 -2.34 -4.11 -3.76
N GLN A 191 -3.36 -4.74 -4.31
CA GLN A 191 -3.23 -5.97 -5.08
C GLN A 191 -4.25 -6.02 -6.21
N SER A 192 -3.97 -6.84 -7.23
CA SER A 192 -4.97 -7.21 -8.22
C SER A 192 -6.05 -8.14 -7.65
N LEU A 193 -7.22 -8.19 -8.29
CA LEU A 193 -8.34 -9.00 -7.80
C LEU A 193 -7.96 -10.49 -7.73
N ALA A 194 -8.24 -11.09 -6.56
CA ALA A 194 -7.99 -12.48 -6.16
C ALA A 194 -6.65 -12.78 -5.47
N TYR A 195 -5.78 -11.79 -5.23
CA TYR A 195 -4.62 -11.98 -4.35
C TYR A 195 -4.97 -11.67 -2.90
N THR A 196 -5.21 -12.70 -2.08
CA THR A 196 -5.85 -12.55 -0.76
C THR A 196 -4.96 -12.89 0.42
N ASN A 197 -3.74 -13.38 0.18
CA ASN A 197 -2.79 -13.73 1.25
C ASN A 197 -2.36 -12.52 2.08
N VAL A 198 -2.54 -11.30 1.56
CA VAL A 198 -2.15 -10.07 2.24
C VAL A 198 -2.95 -9.79 3.51
N PHE A 199 -4.18 -10.30 3.64
CA PHE A 199 -5.04 -9.94 4.77
C PHE A 199 -4.58 -10.54 6.11
N ARG A 200 -4.21 -11.83 6.10
CA ARG A 200 -3.95 -12.66 7.30
C ARG A 200 -2.66 -13.48 7.21
N GLY A 201 -1.81 -13.21 6.21
CA GLY A 201 -0.66 -14.04 5.89
C GLY A 201 -1.03 -15.37 5.20
N ARG A 202 0.00 -16.19 4.91
CA ARG A 202 -0.17 -17.49 4.25
C ARG A 202 -0.32 -18.60 5.28
N SER A 203 -1.29 -19.49 5.09
CA SER A 203 -1.57 -20.60 6.02
C SER A 203 -0.40 -21.56 6.25
N GLU A 204 0.48 -21.69 5.25
CA GLU A 204 1.68 -22.51 5.25
C GLU A 204 2.92 -21.81 5.81
N ASP A 205 2.81 -20.50 6.05
CA ASP A 205 3.83 -19.66 6.66
C ASP A 205 3.35 -19.29 8.07
N ILE A 206 3.61 -20.18 9.05
CA ILE A 206 3.11 -20.01 10.42
C ILE A 206 3.71 -18.78 11.12
N ASP A 207 4.80 -18.25 10.56
CA ASP A 207 5.48 -17.02 10.98
C ASP A 207 5.16 -15.86 10.01
N GLY A 208 4.29 -16.07 9.02
CA GLY A 208 3.97 -15.10 7.96
C GLY A 208 2.89 -14.13 8.39
N SER A 209 3.25 -12.86 8.42
CA SER A 209 2.41 -11.72 8.80
C SER A 209 1.46 -11.27 7.69
N GLY A 210 0.40 -10.56 8.09
CA GLY A 210 -0.61 -9.95 7.22
C GLY A 210 -0.89 -8.50 7.59
N PHE A 211 -1.74 -7.85 6.81
CA PHE A 211 -2.25 -6.50 7.08
C PHE A 211 -2.94 -6.41 8.43
N ASP A 212 -3.61 -7.49 8.85
CA ASP A 212 -4.29 -7.58 10.12
C ASP A 212 -3.40 -7.29 11.32
N GLU A 213 -2.13 -7.67 11.27
CA GLU A 213 -1.24 -7.45 12.40
C GLU A 213 -0.94 -5.97 12.65
N ALA A 214 -0.86 -5.16 11.59
CA ALA A 214 -0.75 -3.71 11.74
C ALA A 214 -2.06 -3.09 12.26
N LEU A 215 -3.22 -3.64 11.89
CA LEU A 215 -4.50 -3.20 12.48
C LEU A 215 -4.60 -3.56 13.96
N GLU A 216 -4.13 -4.75 14.37
CA GLU A 216 -4.23 -5.23 15.74
C GLU A 216 -3.54 -4.30 16.74
N ILE A 217 -2.33 -3.83 16.43
CA ILE A 217 -1.57 -2.95 17.31
C ILE A 217 -2.21 -1.55 17.43
N HIS A 218 -2.81 -1.06 16.34
CA HIS A 218 -3.52 0.22 16.32
C HIS A 218 -4.85 0.16 17.07
N ASP A 219 -5.62 -0.92 16.91
CA ASP A 219 -6.85 -1.19 17.67
C ASP A 219 -6.54 -1.32 19.17
N LEU A 220 -5.52 -2.13 19.52
CA LEU A 220 -5.11 -2.38 20.92
C LEU A 220 -4.79 -1.09 21.69
N TYR A 221 -4.08 -0.16 21.05
CA TYR A 221 -3.65 1.09 21.68
C TYR A 221 -4.52 2.30 21.33
N ASN A 222 -5.53 2.13 20.48
CA ASN A 222 -6.37 3.20 19.95
C ASN A 222 -5.52 4.36 19.39
N ILE A 223 -4.53 4.01 18.56
CA ILE A 223 -3.66 4.95 17.85
C ILE A 223 -4.19 5.12 16.42
N PRO A 224 -4.35 6.35 15.91
CA PRO A 224 -4.77 6.57 14.53
C PRO A 224 -3.86 5.89 13.49
N ILE A 225 -4.47 5.19 12.54
CA ILE A 225 -3.85 4.68 11.31
C ILE A 225 -4.54 5.29 10.09
N CYS A 226 -3.78 5.62 9.06
CA CYS A 226 -4.30 6.02 7.76
C CYS A 226 -4.08 4.86 6.79
N ILE A 227 -5.11 4.39 6.10
CA ILE A 227 -4.99 3.27 5.17
C ILE A 227 -5.63 3.57 3.83
N HIS A 228 -4.91 3.27 2.77
CA HIS A 228 -5.48 3.09 1.44
C HIS A 228 -5.61 1.59 1.16
N ILE A 229 -6.78 1.15 0.70
CA ILE A 229 -7.02 -0.20 0.18
C ILE A 229 -7.48 -0.03 -1.26
N SER A 230 -6.78 -0.62 -2.24
CA SER A 230 -7.18 -0.52 -3.65
C SER A 230 -8.55 -1.14 -3.90
N GLY A 231 -9.27 -0.66 -4.92
CA GLY A 231 -10.63 -1.10 -5.22
C GLY A 231 -10.76 -2.61 -5.39
N PRO A 232 -9.93 -3.25 -6.25
CA PRO A 232 -9.88 -4.70 -6.38
C PRO A 232 -9.66 -5.43 -5.05
N LEU A 233 -8.84 -4.87 -4.16
CA LEU A 233 -8.52 -5.48 -2.88
C LEU A 233 -9.69 -5.35 -1.87
N GLN A 234 -10.44 -4.25 -1.89
CA GLN A 234 -11.68 -4.12 -1.10
C GLN A 234 -12.70 -5.21 -1.48
N THR A 235 -12.92 -5.42 -2.79
CA THR A 235 -13.77 -6.52 -3.29
C THR A 235 -13.19 -7.89 -2.93
N ALA A 236 -11.87 -8.07 -3.02
CA ALA A 236 -11.23 -9.34 -2.69
C ALA A 236 -11.45 -9.70 -1.21
N ALA A 237 -11.35 -8.72 -0.29
CA ALA A 237 -11.67 -8.90 1.12
C ALA A 237 -13.13 -9.34 1.28
N ASP A 238 -14.08 -8.67 0.63
CA ASP A 238 -15.50 -9.04 0.73
C ASP A 238 -15.78 -10.49 0.33
N TRP A 239 -15.03 -11.03 -0.64
CA TRP A 239 -15.14 -12.43 -1.06
C TRP A 239 -14.40 -13.41 -0.16
N TYR A 240 -13.20 -13.07 0.28
CA TYR A 240 -12.28 -13.99 0.94
C TYR A 240 -12.33 -13.90 2.47
N ASP A 241 -12.26 -12.68 3.02
CA ASP A 241 -12.27 -12.38 4.45
C ASP A 241 -13.17 -11.16 4.74
N PRO A 242 -14.50 -11.32 4.73
CA PRO A 242 -15.43 -10.22 4.96
C PRO A 242 -15.32 -9.65 6.39
N ASP A 243 -14.79 -10.44 7.33
CA ASP A 243 -14.55 -9.98 8.70
C ASP A 243 -13.41 -8.95 8.74
N PHE A 244 -12.47 -8.98 7.79
CA PHE A 244 -11.47 -7.92 7.61
C PHE A 244 -12.14 -6.57 7.26
N ASN A 245 -13.07 -6.55 6.30
CA ASN A 245 -13.79 -5.33 5.94
C ASN A 245 -14.65 -4.82 7.08
N LEU A 246 -15.33 -5.71 7.81
CA LEU A 246 -16.09 -5.35 9.01
C LEU A 246 -15.20 -4.74 10.12
N TRP A 247 -13.97 -5.25 10.28
CA TRP A 247 -13.03 -4.70 11.25
C TRP A 247 -12.57 -3.30 10.84
N VAL A 248 -12.28 -3.08 9.55
CA VAL A 248 -11.96 -1.74 9.02
C VAL A 248 -13.14 -0.78 9.20
N GLU A 249 -14.37 -1.18 8.86
CA GLU A 249 -15.58 -0.36 9.09
C GLU A 249 -15.76 0.00 10.58
N THR A 250 -15.48 -0.96 11.47
CA THR A 250 -15.53 -0.75 12.92
C THR A 250 -14.49 0.29 13.34
N GLY A 251 -13.24 0.17 12.87
CA GLY A 251 -12.18 1.12 13.19
C GLY A 251 -12.41 2.52 12.65
N VAL A 252 -13.06 2.65 11.49
CA VAL A 252 -13.54 3.93 10.95
C VAL A 252 -14.62 4.52 11.87
N THR A 253 -15.59 3.70 12.29
CA THR A 253 -16.69 4.13 13.17
C THR A 253 -16.21 4.56 14.55
N GLU A 254 -15.21 3.86 15.11
CA GLU A 254 -14.58 4.17 16.38
C GLU A 254 -13.60 5.35 16.28
N GLY A 255 -13.13 5.64 15.06
CA GLY A 255 -12.40 6.84 14.71
C GLY A 255 -10.88 6.72 14.74
N TRP A 256 -10.34 5.50 14.91
CA TRP A 256 -8.91 5.22 14.86
C TRP A 256 -8.40 4.84 13.45
N ILE A 257 -9.29 4.61 12.48
CA ILE A 257 -8.93 4.48 11.05
C ILE A 257 -9.32 5.75 10.27
N ASP A 258 -8.40 6.23 9.44
CA ASP A 258 -8.64 7.20 8.36
C ASP A 258 -8.51 6.50 7.00
N MET A 259 -9.54 6.56 6.16
CA MET A 259 -9.47 5.97 4.82
C MET A 259 -8.90 6.98 3.81
N ILE A 260 -7.92 6.53 3.05
CA ILE A 260 -7.24 7.29 2.00
C ILE A 260 -7.74 6.84 0.63
N GLY A 261 -8.06 7.80 -0.25
CA GLY A 261 -8.52 7.58 -1.61
C GLY A 261 -7.40 7.28 -2.60
N SER A 262 -7.75 6.84 -3.80
CA SER A 262 -6.84 6.74 -4.96
C SER A 262 -7.67 6.41 -6.22
N ALA A 263 -7.02 6.00 -7.31
CA ALA A 263 -7.67 5.38 -8.47
C ALA A 263 -8.07 3.92 -8.18
N TYR A 264 -9.27 3.50 -8.59
CA TYR A 264 -9.81 2.15 -8.36
C TYR A 264 -8.78 1.02 -8.54
N ALA A 265 -8.14 0.91 -9.70
CA ALA A 265 -7.24 -0.19 -10.05
C ALA A 265 -5.74 0.12 -9.89
N GLN A 266 -5.36 1.26 -9.30
CA GLN A 266 -3.96 1.72 -9.21
C GLN A 266 -3.21 1.72 -10.57
N HIS A 267 -3.92 2.01 -11.65
CA HIS A 267 -3.27 2.27 -12.93
C HIS A 267 -2.47 3.59 -12.86
N ILE A 268 -1.45 3.74 -13.70
CA ILE A 268 -0.59 4.93 -13.66
C ILE A 268 -1.28 6.08 -14.39
N MET A 269 -1.92 6.94 -13.59
CA MET A 269 -2.94 7.90 -14.02
C MET A 269 -2.52 8.83 -15.17
N PRO A 270 -1.32 9.47 -15.17
CA PRO A 270 -0.99 10.46 -16.21
C PRO A 270 -0.90 9.92 -17.64
N PHE A 271 -0.90 8.58 -17.80
CA PHE A 271 -0.77 7.91 -19.09
C PHE A 271 -2.10 7.40 -19.67
N VAL A 272 -3.22 7.59 -18.95
CA VAL A 272 -4.56 7.25 -19.43
C VAL A 272 -5.41 8.51 -19.55
N GLU A 273 -6.54 8.40 -20.24
CA GLU A 273 -7.41 9.55 -20.51
C GLU A 273 -8.08 10.07 -19.23
N ASP A 274 -8.25 11.39 -19.14
CA ASP A 274 -8.94 12.13 -18.07
C ASP A 274 -10.23 11.44 -17.58
N ASN A 275 -11.12 11.09 -18.51
CA ASN A 275 -12.40 10.47 -18.17
C ASN A 275 -12.27 9.06 -17.52
N MET A 276 -11.15 8.37 -17.74
CA MET A 276 -10.84 7.10 -17.09
C MET A 276 -10.34 7.33 -15.67
N ASN A 277 -9.52 8.35 -15.47
CA ASN A 277 -9.03 8.76 -14.16
C ASN A 277 -10.17 9.26 -13.27
N ASP A 278 -11.04 10.12 -13.81
CA ASP A 278 -12.27 10.56 -13.16
C ASP A 278 -13.13 9.40 -12.69
N TRP A 279 -13.39 8.44 -13.60
CA TRP A 279 -14.15 7.24 -13.27
C TRP A 279 -13.46 6.45 -12.16
N ALA A 280 -12.14 6.25 -12.24
CA ALA A 280 -11.41 5.45 -11.28
C ALA A 280 -11.38 6.05 -9.87
N VAL A 281 -11.16 7.37 -9.76
CA VAL A 281 -11.18 8.06 -8.46
C VAL A 281 -12.60 8.06 -7.90
N TYR A 282 -13.61 8.33 -8.73
CA TYR A 282 -15.00 8.29 -8.29
C TYR A 282 -15.40 6.89 -7.78
N ILE A 283 -15.11 5.84 -8.54
CA ILE A 283 -15.48 4.46 -8.19
C ILE A 283 -14.76 3.98 -6.92
N HIS A 284 -13.47 4.30 -6.75
CA HIS A 284 -12.75 3.98 -5.51
C HIS A 284 -13.42 4.61 -4.29
N ARG A 285 -13.80 5.89 -4.38
CA ARG A 285 -14.47 6.61 -3.29
C ARG A 285 -15.85 6.02 -2.99
N GLN A 286 -16.59 5.65 -4.03
CA GLN A 286 -17.90 5.02 -3.87
C GLN A 286 -17.79 3.64 -3.18
N LEU A 287 -16.81 2.81 -3.58
CA LEU A 287 -16.55 1.52 -2.93
C LEU A 287 -16.14 1.69 -1.47
N THR A 288 -15.23 2.62 -1.19
CA THR A 288 -14.80 2.95 0.17
C THR A 288 -15.98 3.40 1.04
N ASN A 289 -16.89 4.20 0.48
CA ASN A 289 -18.11 4.60 1.19
C ASN A 289 -19.09 3.43 1.36
N SER A 290 -19.20 2.53 0.38
CA SER A 290 -20.06 1.34 0.47
C SER A 290 -19.60 0.39 1.58
N ASN A 291 -18.30 0.12 1.63
CA ASN A 291 -17.73 -0.91 2.51
C ASN A 291 -17.43 -0.38 3.91
N TYR A 292 -17.08 0.90 4.04
CA TYR A 292 -16.60 1.47 5.31
C TYR A 292 -17.35 2.73 5.75
N ASN A 293 -18.40 3.14 5.02
CA ASN A 293 -19.17 4.37 5.30
C ASN A 293 -18.29 5.63 5.40
N TYR A 294 -17.27 5.72 4.53
CA TYR A 294 -16.29 6.80 4.53
C TYR A 294 -16.09 7.43 3.15
N TRP A 295 -16.18 8.77 3.10
CA TRP A 295 -15.82 9.56 1.93
C TRP A 295 -14.41 10.12 2.08
N THR A 296 -13.47 9.58 1.32
CA THR A 296 -12.06 9.98 1.41
C THR A 296 -11.86 11.44 1.01
N LYS A 297 -10.86 12.07 1.65
CA LYS A 297 -10.46 13.47 1.45
C LYS A 297 -8.99 13.66 1.12
N VAL A 298 -8.15 12.69 1.49
CA VAL A 298 -6.75 12.60 1.10
C VAL A 298 -6.61 11.44 0.12
N ALA A 299 -5.74 11.57 -0.88
CA ALA A 299 -5.49 10.49 -1.82
C ALA A 299 -4.00 10.11 -1.95
N TRP A 300 -3.77 8.82 -2.14
CA TRP A 300 -2.52 8.27 -2.63
C TRP A 300 -2.44 8.45 -4.15
N VAL A 301 -1.30 8.90 -4.66
CA VAL A 301 -1.03 8.91 -6.10
C VAL A 301 -0.31 7.60 -6.44
N PRO A 302 -0.85 6.74 -7.33
CA PRO A 302 -0.21 5.48 -7.71
C PRO A 302 1.25 5.67 -8.13
N GLU A 303 2.16 4.92 -7.48
CA GLU A 303 3.61 5.03 -7.66
C GLU A 303 4.18 6.45 -7.54
N ARG A 304 3.45 7.31 -6.82
CA ARG A 304 3.68 8.76 -6.72
C ARG A 304 4.02 9.38 -8.08
N THR A 305 3.42 8.87 -9.15
CA THR A 305 3.71 9.32 -10.52
C THR A 305 2.91 10.59 -10.78
N TYR A 306 3.51 11.74 -10.46
CA TYR A 306 2.92 13.05 -10.59
C TYR A 306 3.53 13.77 -11.80
N LEU A 307 2.81 13.79 -12.91
CA LEU A 307 3.26 14.30 -14.20
C LEU A 307 2.21 15.27 -14.78
N THR A 308 2.62 16.12 -15.74
CA THR A 308 1.70 17.00 -16.48
C THR A 308 2.07 17.07 -17.96
N PRO A 309 1.10 17.21 -18.87
CA PRO A 309 1.38 17.35 -20.29
C PRO A 309 2.26 18.56 -20.62
N GLY A 310 3.29 18.34 -21.43
CA GLY A 310 4.18 19.40 -21.94
C GLY A 310 5.25 19.88 -20.95
N VAL A 311 5.47 19.16 -19.85
CA VAL A 311 6.58 19.40 -18.92
C VAL A 311 7.35 18.10 -18.71
N TYR A 312 8.68 18.16 -18.82
CA TYR A 312 9.54 17.00 -18.59
C TYR A 312 9.36 16.47 -17.16
N PRO A 313 9.20 15.15 -16.98
CA PRO A 313 9.14 14.10 -18.00
C PRO A 313 7.74 13.95 -18.63
N GLU A 314 7.65 14.08 -19.95
CA GLU A 314 6.40 14.25 -20.70
C GLU A 314 6.04 13.10 -21.65
N ALA A 315 6.93 12.12 -21.85
CA ALA A 315 6.66 11.07 -22.83
C ALA A 315 5.46 10.23 -22.41
N GLY A 316 4.46 10.12 -23.28
CA GLY A 316 3.23 9.38 -23.02
C GLY A 316 2.25 10.05 -22.05
N VAL A 317 2.60 11.21 -21.48
CA VAL A 317 1.71 11.94 -20.56
C VAL A 317 0.61 12.59 -21.37
N ILE A 318 -0.63 12.16 -21.12
CA ILE A 318 -1.81 12.62 -21.84
C ILE A 318 -2.83 13.32 -20.94
N ASP A 319 -2.62 13.29 -19.62
CA ASP A 319 -3.54 13.86 -18.65
C ASP A 319 -2.84 14.62 -17.51
N ASP A 320 -3.51 15.64 -16.98
CA ASP A 320 -3.12 16.39 -15.79
C ASP A 320 -4.03 16.00 -14.62
N ILE A 321 -3.55 15.06 -13.81
CA ILE A 321 -4.39 14.32 -12.85
C ILE A 321 -4.96 15.14 -11.69
N ASN A 322 -4.63 16.43 -11.61
CA ASN A 322 -5.04 17.29 -10.50
C ASN A 322 -6.57 17.46 -10.44
N ASP A 323 -7.21 17.68 -11.58
CA ASP A 323 -8.66 17.87 -11.63
C ASP A 323 -9.41 16.59 -11.29
N ASN A 324 -8.91 15.42 -11.71
CA ASN A 324 -9.51 14.12 -11.34
C ASN A 324 -9.65 13.94 -9.83
N PHE A 325 -8.71 14.46 -9.04
CA PHE A 325 -8.83 14.48 -7.59
C PHE A 325 -9.81 15.54 -7.10
N THR A 326 -9.68 16.79 -7.57
CA THR A 326 -10.52 17.90 -7.07
C THR A 326 -12.00 17.78 -7.43
N ASP A 327 -12.32 17.33 -8.65
CA ASP A 327 -13.68 17.09 -9.11
C ASP A 327 -14.34 15.96 -8.31
N ASN A 328 -13.51 15.05 -7.79
CA ASN A 328 -13.90 13.99 -6.87
C ASN A 328 -13.70 14.36 -5.39
N SER A 329 -13.72 15.66 -5.04
CA SER A 329 -13.74 16.14 -3.64
C SER A 329 -12.57 15.69 -2.76
N ILE A 330 -11.43 15.37 -3.36
CA ILE A 330 -10.16 15.18 -2.68
C ILE A 330 -9.52 16.56 -2.46
N ASP A 331 -9.05 16.79 -1.23
CA ASP A 331 -8.50 18.06 -0.78
C ASP A 331 -6.96 18.02 -0.74
N ALA A 332 -6.36 16.84 -0.61
CA ALA A 332 -4.90 16.66 -0.56
C ALA A 332 -4.43 15.36 -1.21
N ILE A 333 -3.20 15.37 -1.72
CA ILE A 333 -2.50 14.18 -2.25
C ILE A 333 -1.18 13.93 -1.51
N ILE A 334 -0.75 12.66 -1.47
CA ILE A 334 0.52 12.24 -0.86
C ILE A 334 1.58 12.07 -1.94
N LEU A 335 2.72 12.73 -1.79
CA LEU A 335 3.88 12.66 -2.70
C LEU A 335 5.20 12.51 -1.92
N ASP A 336 6.27 12.10 -2.59
CA ASP A 336 7.61 11.97 -1.98
C ASP A 336 8.34 13.30 -1.76
N ASP A 337 9.00 13.44 -0.62
CA ASP A 337 9.84 14.60 -0.27
C ASP A 337 11.09 14.74 -1.15
N ILE A 338 11.81 13.66 -1.42
CA ILE A 338 13.08 13.67 -2.16
C ILE A 338 12.89 14.14 -3.60
N VAL A 339 11.77 13.78 -4.22
CA VAL A 339 11.52 14.09 -5.63
C VAL A 339 10.61 15.29 -5.73
N HIS A 340 9.36 15.17 -5.30
CA HIS A 340 8.30 16.13 -5.59
C HIS A 340 8.42 17.39 -4.72
N CYS A 341 8.66 17.20 -3.42
CA CYS A 341 8.79 18.30 -2.45
C CYS A 341 10.24 18.75 -2.22
N ALA A 342 11.17 18.42 -3.11
CA ALA A 342 12.59 18.69 -2.90
C ALA A 342 12.86 20.18 -2.67
N GLY A 343 13.50 20.51 -1.54
CA GLY A 343 13.82 21.89 -1.15
C GLY A 343 12.72 22.61 -0.39
N TYR A 344 11.63 21.92 -0.04
CA TYR A 344 10.59 22.39 0.88
C TYR A 344 10.67 21.64 2.22
N ASP A 345 9.99 22.16 3.25
CA ASP A 345 9.95 21.54 4.57
C ASP A 345 9.06 20.30 4.53
N ASN A 346 9.64 19.11 4.50
CA ASN A 346 8.91 17.85 4.43
C ASN A 346 8.12 17.52 5.71
N HIS A 347 8.21 18.37 6.75
CA HIS A 347 7.36 18.29 7.95
C HIS A 347 6.18 19.26 7.91
N GLN A 348 5.84 19.83 6.76
CA GLN A 348 4.65 20.66 6.57
C GLN A 348 3.77 20.17 5.43
N ILE A 349 2.48 20.52 5.48
CA ILE A 349 1.50 20.28 4.44
C ILE A 349 1.39 21.52 3.57
N HIS A 350 1.74 21.39 2.31
CA HIS A 350 1.86 22.49 1.38
C HIS A 350 0.64 22.62 0.46
N ASN A 351 0.59 23.70 -0.32
CA ASN A 351 -0.41 23.85 -1.38
C ASN A 351 0.25 23.70 -2.75
N ILE A 352 -0.40 22.97 -3.65
CA ILE A 352 0.03 22.86 -5.04
C ILE A 352 -0.48 24.10 -5.80
N SER A 353 0.44 24.80 -6.45
CA SER A 353 0.17 26.06 -7.13
C SER A 353 -0.81 25.86 -8.30
N GLY A 354 -1.99 26.45 -8.18
CA GLY A 354 -2.97 26.54 -9.27
C GLY A 354 -3.95 25.38 -9.39
N THR A 355 -3.88 24.39 -8.51
CA THR A 355 -4.73 23.18 -8.60
C THR A 355 -5.84 23.15 -7.53
N GLY A 356 -5.63 23.80 -6.39
CA GLY A 356 -6.55 23.73 -5.24
C GLY A 356 -6.30 22.54 -4.32
N LEU A 357 -5.32 21.68 -4.64
CA LEU A 357 -4.89 20.56 -3.80
C LEU A 357 -3.82 20.99 -2.79
N GLN A 358 -3.84 20.38 -1.62
CA GLN A 358 -2.70 20.31 -0.73
C GLN A 358 -1.79 19.13 -1.10
N VAL A 359 -0.49 19.21 -0.75
CA VAL A 359 0.46 18.11 -0.85
C VAL A 359 1.01 17.77 0.51
N ILE A 360 0.91 16.50 0.86
CA ILE A 360 1.51 15.89 2.04
C ILE A 360 2.79 15.21 1.56
N CYS A 361 3.93 15.62 2.11
CA CYS A 361 5.22 15.04 1.76
C CYS A 361 5.49 13.86 2.70
N ARG A 362 5.69 12.67 2.13
CA ARG A 362 6.25 11.52 2.85
C ARG A 362 7.63 11.91 3.39
N ASP A 363 7.93 11.61 4.65
CA ASP A 363 9.29 11.74 5.18
C ASP A 363 10.09 10.46 4.87
N ASP A 364 11.03 10.54 3.94
CA ASP A 364 11.82 9.39 3.50
C ASP A 364 12.73 8.84 4.60
N ASN A 365 13.33 9.71 5.41
CA ASN A 365 14.23 9.30 6.47
C ASN A 365 13.47 8.61 7.61
N PHE A 366 12.32 9.14 8.00
CA PHE A 366 11.46 8.51 9.01
C PHE A 366 10.92 7.16 8.53
N THR A 367 10.38 7.12 7.31
CA THR A 367 9.82 5.90 6.72
C THR A 367 10.89 4.82 6.54
N GLY A 368 12.04 5.19 5.95
CA GLY A 368 13.15 4.27 5.73
C GLY A 368 13.76 3.71 7.02
N ARG A 369 13.70 4.45 8.13
CA ARG A 369 14.15 3.94 9.44
C ARG A 369 13.23 2.88 10.02
N LEU A 370 11.92 3.07 9.92
CA LEU A 370 10.96 2.03 10.34
C LEU A 370 11.17 0.75 9.52
N HIS A 371 11.31 0.87 8.20
CA HIS A 371 11.60 -0.27 7.32
C HIS A 371 12.96 -0.92 7.60
N ALA A 372 13.98 -0.12 7.89
CA ALA A 372 15.31 -0.63 8.20
C ALA A 372 15.41 -1.23 9.61
N GLY A 373 14.31 -1.39 10.34
CA GLY A 373 14.31 -1.90 11.71
C GLY A 373 15.09 -1.01 12.68
N ASP A 374 14.95 0.32 12.52
CA ASP A 374 15.55 1.38 13.31
C ASP A 374 14.46 2.26 13.95
N GLY A 375 13.61 1.66 14.78
CA GLY A 375 12.55 2.38 15.48
C GLY A 375 13.09 3.47 16.41
N ALA A 376 14.24 3.25 17.06
CA ALA A 376 14.89 4.26 17.89
C ALA A 376 15.29 5.49 17.08
N GLY A 377 15.86 5.29 15.89
CA GLY A 377 16.13 6.39 14.95
C GLY A 377 14.88 7.03 14.37
N ALA A 378 13.76 6.33 14.23
CA ALA A 378 12.49 6.95 13.85
C ALA A 378 11.95 7.83 14.99
N MET A 379 11.98 7.34 16.23
CA MET A 379 11.61 8.10 17.43
C MET A 379 12.48 9.34 17.61
N SER A 380 13.77 9.23 17.31
CA SER A 380 14.73 10.33 17.30
C SER A 380 14.28 11.56 16.53
N ILE A 381 13.66 11.37 15.37
CA ILE A 381 13.20 12.48 14.54
C ILE A 381 12.10 13.26 15.26
N LEU A 382 11.17 12.55 15.91
CA LEU A 382 10.07 13.13 16.67
C LEU A 382 10.56 13.79 17.95
N GLU A 383 11.51 13.17 18.62
CA GLU A 383 12.22 13.75 19.75
C GLU A 383 12.90 15.08 19.37
N GLY A 384 13.64 15.12 18.26
CA GLY A 384 14.22 16.37 17.77
C GLY A 384 13.18 17.46 17.46
N LEU A 385 12.02 17.09 16.91
CA LEU A 385 10.92 18.04 16.69
C LEU A 385 10.33 18.55 18.01
N ALA A 386 10.15 17.69 19.01
CA ALA A 386 9.73 18.08 20.35
C ALA A 386 10.76 19.01 21.03
N ALA A 387 12.06 18.86 20.74
CA ALA A 387 13.10 19.76 21.21
C ALA A 387 13.01 21.17 20.59
N SER A 388 12.47 21.24 19.37
CA SER A 388 12.45 22.43 18.55
C SER A 388 11.26 23.34 18.88
N PRO A 389 11.42 24.68 18.82
CA PRO A 389 10.30 25.60 18.88
C PRO A 389 9.30 25.44 17.73
N ASP A 390 9.69 24.75 16.65
CA ASP A 390 8.87 24.50 15.47
C ASP A 390 8.04 23.20 15.57
N GLY A 391 8.24 22.37 16.60
CA GLY A 391 7.57 21.07 16.75
C GLY A 391 6.05 21.13 16.65
N ASP A 392 5.43 22.14 17.26
CA ASP A 392 3.97 22.37 17.24
C ASP A 392 3.44 22.70 15.84
N TYR A 393 4.31 23.07 14.89
CA TYR A 393 4.00 23.48 13.52
C TYR A 393 4.44 22.47 12.46
N ARG A 394 4.83 21.27 12.91
CA ARG A 394 5.42 20.23 12.06
C ARG A 394 4.77 18.88 12.28
N ILE A 395 4.65 18.10 11.21
CA ILE A 395 4.14 16.74 11.22
C ILE A 395 5.04 15.84 10.38
N VAL A 396 5.48 14.72 10.95
CA VAL A 396 6.23 13.70 10.24
C VAL A 396 5.27 12.66 9.67
N VAL A 397 5.34 12.38 8.37
CA VAL A 397 4.42 11.42 7.72
C VAL A 397 5.18 10.18 7.28
N TYR A 398 4.87 9.05 7.93
CA TYR A 398 5.13 7.72 7.35
C TYR A 398 4.09 7.48 6.26
N ALA A 399 4.53 7.12 5.06
CA ALA A 399 3.65 6.73 3.97
C ALA A 399 4.38 5.73 3.07
N ASP A 400 3.95 4.47 3.06
CA ASP A 400 4.54 3.47 2.17
C ASP A 400 3.63 2.24 2.04
N ASP A 401 4.07 1.27 1.24
CA ASP A 401 3.38 0.00 1.05
C ASP A 401 3.11 -0.71 2.38
N TRP A 402 1.87 -1.15 2.57
CA TRP A 402 1.46 -1.88 3.77
C TRP A 402 2.18 -3.23 3.85
N GLU A 403 2.45 -3.84 2.69
CA GLU A 403 3.22 -5.06 2.55
C GLU A 403 4.62 -4.96 3.18
N MET A 404 5.24 -3.78 3.23
CA MET A 404 6.54 -3.61 3.88
C MET A 404 6.42 -3.62 5.40
N ALA A 405 5.51 -2.83 5.96
CA ALA A 405 5.29 -2.81 7.41
C ALA A 405 4.80 -4.16 7.92
N ALA A 406 4.09 -4.92 7.08
CA ALA A 406 3.64 -6.28 7.36
C ALA A 406 4.63 -7.37 6.91
N GLU A 407 5.85 -7.05 6.46
CA GLU A 407 6.86 -8.02 6.00
C GLU A 407 6.36 -9.08 4.99
N ILE A 408 5.41 -8.73 4.13
CA ILE A 408 4.80 -9.68 3.20
C ILE A 408 5.74 -9.97 2.02
N GLY A 409 5.83 -11.25 1.63
CA GLY A 409 6.51 -11.63 0.38
C GLY A 409 8.02 -11.44 0.44
N GLU A 410 8.57 -10.66 -0.49
CA GLU A 410 10.02 -10.40 -0.51
C GLU A 410 10.49 -9.49 0.62
N TRP A 411 9.57 -8.72 1.22
CA TRP A 411 9.89 -7.73 2.26
C TRP A 411 10.38 -8.37 3.55
N ALA A 412 9.86 -9.55 3.95
CA ALA A 412 10.43 -10.34 5.05
C ALA A 412 11.95 -10.59 4.92
N SER A 413 12.44 -10.70 3.67
CA SER A 413 13.86 -10.94 3.41
C SER A 413 14.66 -9.66 3.19
N SER A 414 14.07 -8.65 2.53
CA SER A 414 14.74 -7.41 2.16
C SER A 414 14.77 -6.39 3.30
N MET A 415 13.74 -6.38 4.14
CA MET A 415 13.53 -5.45 5.25
C MET A 415 13.21 -6.22 6.55
N PRO A 416 14.14 -7.08 7.04
CA PRO A 416 13.87 -7.89 8.21
C PRO A 416 13.69 -7.00 9.47
N ASN A 417 12.75 -7.37 10.32
CA ASN A 417 12.33 -6.68 11.54
C ASN A 417 11.55 -5.37 11.33
N ALA A 418 11.11 -5.06 10.10
CA ALA A 418 10.21 -3.95 9.83
C ALA A 418 8.90 -4.09 10.61
N LYS A 419 8.34 -5.30 10.71
CA LYS A 419 7.07 -5.54 11.40
C LYS A 419 7.17 -5.30 12.89
N GLU A 420 8.12 -5.94 13.57
CA GLU A 420 8.31 -5.74 15.01
C GLU A 420 8.72 -4.31 15.35
N THR A 421 9.45 -3.65 14.45
CA THR A 421 9.81 -2.24 14.60
C THR A 421 8.59 -1.33 14.47
N TYR A 422 7.70 -1.62 13.52
CA TYR A 422 6.45 -0.88 13.36
C TYR A 422 5.56 -1.03 14.59
N ASP A 423 5.35 -2.26 15.07
CA ASP A 423 4.55 -2.53 16.28
C ASP A 423 5.13 -1.81 17.50
N TRP A 424 6.44 -1.93 17.70
CA TRP A 424 7.14 -1.24 18.77
C TRP A 424 6.94 0.27 18.68
N PHE A 425 6.99 0.84 17.47
CA PHE A 425 6.80 2.27 17.26
C PHE A 425 5.37 2.73 17.60
N VAL A 426 4.35 1.95 17.23
CA VAL A 426 2.95 2.24 17.60
C VAL A 426 2.77 2.16 19.13
N GLU A 427 3.37 1.17 19.79
CA GLU A 427 3.42 1.10 21.25
C GLU A 427 4.08 2.35 21.85
N GLN A 428 5.19 2.82 21.27
CA GLN A 428 5.83 4.05 21.74
C GLN A 428 4.94 5.28 21.55
N CYS A 429 4.16 5.36 20.48
CA CYS A 429 3.20 6.44 20.30
C CYS A 429 2.18 6.50 21.45
N ASN A 430 1.72 5.34 21.92
CA ASN A 430 0.83 5.25 23.08
C ASN A 430 1.52 5.64 24.39
N ILE A 431 2.71 5.08 24.67
CA ILE A 431 3.49 5.39 25.89
C ILE A 431 3.83 6.88 25.96
N ASN A 432 4.13 7.51 24.83
CA ASN A 432 4.56 8.90 24.71
C ASN A 432 3.44 9.88 24.35
N SER A 433 2.17 9.47 24.46
CA SER A 433 0.99 10.26 24.08
C SER A 433 0.81 11.59 24.81
N SER A 434 1.62 11.86 25.85
CA SER A 434 1.64 13.16 26.55
C SER A 434 2.33 14.27 25.76
N TRP A 435 3.18 13.94 24.79
CA TRP A 435 3.91 14.89 23.95
C TRP A 435 3.92 14.51 22.46
N LEU A 436 3.86 13.22 22.13
CA LEU A 436 3.76 12.72 20.77
C LEU A 436 2.30 12.52 20.38
N ASN A 437 1.84 13.21 19.35
CA ASN A 437 0.46 13.10 18.87
C ASN A 437 0.44 12.43 17.49
N VAL A 438 -0.36 11.38 17.36
CA VAL A 438 -0.57 10.69 16.08
C VAL A 438 -1.87 11.20 15.45
N TRP A 439 -1.81 11.55 14.16
CA TRP A 439 -2.88 12.20 13.44
C TRP A 439 -3.45 11.31 12.34
N LYS A 440 -4.76 11.45 12.12
CA LYS A 440 -5.39 11.14 10.84
C LYS A 440 -5.01 12.22 9.83
N LEU A 441 -4.65 11.84 8.61
CA LEU A 441 -4.24 12.80 7.59
C LEU A 441 -5.40 13.74 7.22
N THR A 442 -6.64 13.26 7.20
CA THR A 442 -7.84 14.08 6.97
C THR A 442 -8.02 15.18 8.03
N ASP A 443 -7.58 14.93 9.27
CA ASP A 443 -7.59 15.96 10.32
C ASP A 443 -6.36 16.89 10.20
N ALA A 444 -5.20 16.32 9.83
CA ALA A 444 -3.95 17.06 9.71
C ALA A 444 -4.02 18.15 8.63
N ILE A 445 -4.65 17.88 7.47
CA ILE A 445 -4.78 18.87 6.39
C ILE A 445 -5.62 20.09 6.78
N LEU A 446 -6.47 19.97 7.82
CA LEU A 446 -7.28 21.06 8.36
C LEU A 446 -6.59 21.83 9.49
N ASN A 447 -5.49 21.30 10.02
CA ASN A 447 -4.78 21.91 11.14
C ASN A 447 -3.92 23.09 10.64
N PRO A 448 -4.20 24.34 11.08
CA PRO A 448 -3.47 25.51 10.60
C PRO A 448 -1.99 25.51 11.00
N ASN A 449 -1.61 24.73 12.01
CA ASN A 449 -0.22 24.64 12.45
C ASN A 449 0.67 23.90 11.42
N PHE A 450 0.12 22.96 10.66
CA PHE A 450 0.88 22.19 9.68
C PHE A 450 0.99 22.88 8.31
N ASN A 451 0.44 24.09 8.17
CA ASN A 451 0.44 24.82 6.90
C ASN A 451 1.86 25.22 6.48
N GLY A 452 2.27 24.74 5.32
CA GLY A 452 3.46 25.17 4.62
C GLY A 452 3.20 26.20 3.53
N THR A 453 4.18 26.36 2.64
CA THR A 453 4.11 27.25 1.47
C THR A 453 3.28 26.68 0.31
N THR A 454 2.98 27.53 -0.68
CA THR A 454 2.50 27.14 -2.01
C THR A 454 3.66 26.96 -2.98
N PHE A 455 3.68 25.87 -3.75
CA PHE A 455 4.68 25.63 -4.79
C PHE A 455 4.18 24.70 -5.91
N THR A 456 4.94 24.58 -6.99
CA THR A 456 4.72 23.56 -8.02
C THR A 456 5.67 22.39 -7.76
N PRO A 457 5.15 21.18 -7.45
CA PRO A 457 5.98 19.99 -7.27
C PRO A 457 6.86 19.71 -8.48
N ILE A 458 8.04 19.14 -8.24
CA ILE A 458 8.85 18.59 -9.32
C ILE A 458 8.11 17.38 -9.87
N TYR A 459 7.83 17.39 -11.17
CA TYR A 459 7.18 16.27 -11.83
C TYR A 459 8.11 15.05 -11.90
N GLY A 460 7.58 13.87 -11.63
CA GLY A 460 8.35 12.65 -11.55
C GLY A 460 7.55 11.47 -10.98
N SER A 461 8.30 10.49 -10.49
CA SER A 461 7.82 9.37 -9.67
C SER A 461 8.78 9.20 -8.48
N HIS A 462 8.54 8.26 -7.57
CA HIS A 462 9.44 8.06 -6.44
C HIS A 462 10.85 7.61 -6.86
N SER A 463 11.80 7.80 -5.95
CA SER A 463 13.24 7.71 -6.24
C SER A 463 13.70 6.32 -6.71
N SER A 464 13.07 5.25 -6.24
CA SER A 464 13.45 3.87 -6.59
C SER A 464 13.02 3.43 -7.99
N ILE A 465 12.08 4.11 -8.64
CA ILE A 465 11.58 3.73 -9.98
C ILE A 465 11.72 4.83 -11.04
N GLY A 466 12.46 5.89 -10.77
CA GLY A 466 12.88 6.84 -11.80
C GLY A 466 13.03 8.29 -11.35
N GLY A 467 12.47 8.66 -10.20
CA GLY A 467 12.64 10.00 -9.64
C GLY A 467 12.14 11.09 -10.60
N ALA A 468 12.93 12.16 -10.72
CA ALA A 468 12.64 13.31 -11.60
C ALA A 468 12.70 12.98 -13.12
N ASP A 469 13.16 11.78 -13.50
CA ASP A 469 13.11 11.32 -14.89
C ASP A 469 11.79 10.58 -15.23
N GLY A 470 10.87 10.49 -14.26
CA GLY A 470 9.52 9.96 -14.45
C GLY A 470 9.43 8.45 -14.29
N TYR A 471 8.29 7.87 -14.66
CA TYR A 471 7.98 6.46 -14.39
C TYR A 471 8.87 5.51 -15.21
N GLY A 472 9.76 4.79 -14.52
CA GLY A 472 10.81 3.97 -15.12
C GLY A 472 12.09 4.70 -15.50
N GLY A 473 12.19 5.99 -15.20
CA GLY A 473 13.28 6.88 -15.59
C GLY A 473 13.38 7.11 -17.09
N GLY A 474 14.36 7.90 -17.52
CA GLY A 474 14.63 8.15 -18.95
C GLY A 474 13.48 8.79 -19.73
N ASN A 475 12.71 9.68 -19.09
CA ASN A 475 11.50 10.29 -19.64
C ASN A 475 10.37 9.25 -19.84
N ASN A 476 9.87 8.70 -18.73
CA ASN A 476 8.79 7.70 -18.71
C ASN A 476 9.10 6.42 -19.52
N GLY A 477 10.30 5.88 -19.34
CA GLY A 477 10.83 4.75 -20.10
C GLY A 477 10.02 3.47 -19.98
N TRP A 478 9.42 3.20 -18.81
CA TRP A 478 8.59 2.01 -18.62
C TRP A 478 7.30 2.09 -19.44
N PHE A 479 6.58 3.22 -19.36
CA PHE A 479 5.36 3.41 -20.14
C PHE A 479 5.63 3.35 -21.64
N THR A 480 6.65 4.06 -22.12
CA THR A 480 6.97 4.09 -23.56
C THR A 480 7.39 2.72 -24.10
N HIS A 481 8.12 1.93 -23.31
CA HIS A 481 8.44 0.55 -23.67
C HIS A 481 7.20 -0.33 -23.74
N TRP A 482 6.38 -0.33 -22.69
CA TRP A 482 5.15 -1.12 -22.61
C TRP A 482 4.14 -0.73 -23.71
N ALA A 483 3.86 0.55 -23.88
CA ALA A 483 2.91 1.03 -24.88
C ALA A 483 3.33 0.66 -26.31
N GLY A 484 4.64 0.59 -26.58
CA GLY A 484 5.20 0.15 -27.85
C GLY A 484 5.37 -1.37 -27.99
N TYR A 485 5.13 -2.15 -26.94
CA TYR A 485 5.34 -3.59 -26.93
C TYR A 485 4.21 -4.32 -27.65
N ALA A 486 4.55 -5.17 -28.61
CA ALA A 486 3.57 -5.94 -29.39
C ALA A 486 2.90 -7.00 -28.51
N SER A 487 1.57 -7.01 -28.44
CA SER A 487 0.82 -7.86 -27.51
C SER A 487 0.92 -9.33 -27.92
N PRO A 488 1.35 -10.25 -27.04
CA PRO A 488 1.38 -11.68 -27.34
C PRO A 488 0.04 -12.30 -27.74
N SER A 489 -1.08 -11.71 -27.30
CA SER A 489 -2.44 -12.17 -27.62
C SER A 489 -3.01 -11.57 -28.91
N ASP A 490 -2.29 -10.66 -29.58
CA ASP A 490 -2.76 -10.04 -30.81
C ASP A 490 -2.23 -10.79 -32.05
N ASN A 491 -3.10 -11.05 -33.01
CA ASN A 491 -2.88 -11.82 -34.22
C ASN A 491 -3.01 -10.99 -35.52
N HIS A 492 -3.12 -9.66 -35.40
CA HIS A 492 -3.11 -8.76 -36.53
C HIS A 492 -1.77 -8.79 -37.29
N SER A 493 -1.79 -8.34 -38.54
CA SER A 493 -0.58 -8.15 -39.36
C SER A 493 -0.52 -6.75 -39.95
N PRO A 494 0.28 -5.82 -39.38
CA PRO A 494 1.19 -5.99 -38.23
C PRO A 494 0.45 -6.12 -36.89
N GLN A 495 1.11 -6.76 -35.91
CA GLN A 495 0.60 -6.97 -34.56
C GLN A 495 0.41 -5.62 -33.84
N TRP A 496 -0.70 -5.47 -33.13
CA TRP A 496 -0.98 -4.30 -32.30
C TRP A 496 -0.17 -4.34 -31.00
N ASN A 497 0.11 -3.15 -30.47
CA ASN A 497 0.83 -2.99 -29.21
C ASN A 497 -0.13 -2.67 -28.07
N PHE A 498 0.35 -2.78 -26.82
CA PHE A 498 -0.49 -2.53 -25.67
C PHE A 498 -1.06 -1.10 -25.64
N GLY A 499 -0.29 -0.11 -26.10
CA GLY A 499 -0.74 1.28 -26.21
C GLY A 499 -1.97 1.44 -27.12
N TYR A 500 -1.99 0.74 -28.25
CA TYR A 500 -3.13 0.72 -29.15
C TYR A 500 -4.31 -0.05 -28.52
N ILE A 501 -4.06 -1.25 -28.00
CA ILE A 501 -5.11 -2.14 -27.47
C ILE A 501 -5.94 -1.47 -26.37
N TRP A 502 -5.30 -0.83 -25.37
CA TRP A 502 -6.08 -0.17 -24.32
C TRP A 502 -6.88 1.02 -24.85
N SER A 503 -6.31 1.78 -25.79
CA SER A 503 -6.99 2.93 -26.40
C SER A 503 -8.19 2.49 -27.25
N ASP A 504 -8.07 1.36 -27.95
CA ASP A 504 -9.12 0.75 -28.76
C ASP A 504 -10.26 0.23 -27.88
N ALA A 505 -9.94 -0.55 -26.85
CA ALA A 505 -10.91 -1.03 -25.86
C ALA A 505 -11.69 0.10 -25.20
N ARG A 506 -10.99 1.16 -24.79
CA ARG A 506 -11.60 2.39 -24.27
C ARG A 506 -12.53 3.05 -25.28
N ASN A 507 -12.09 3.22 -26.53
CA ASN A 507 -12.89 3.88 -27.56
C ASN A 507 -14.16 3.08 -27.88
N ASN A 508 -14.07 1.75 -27.85
CA ASN A 508 -15.23 0.89 -28.02
C ASN A 508 -16.23 1.09 -26.87
N LEU A 509 -15.78 1.00 -25.61
CA LEU A 509 -16.62 1.20 -24.43
C LEU A 509 -17.27 2.58 -24.37
N MET A 510 -16.56 3.64 -24.78
CA MET A 510 -17.10 5.00 -24.82
C MET A 510 -18.30 5.19 -25.76
N THR A 511 -18.47 4.29 -26.73
CA THR A 511 -19.62 4.30 -27.64
C THR A 511 -20.68 3.26 -27.31
N ALA A 512 -20.43 2.42 -26.29
CA ALA A 512 -21.37 1.42 -25.83
C ALA A 512 -22.52 2.07 -25.03
N PRO A 513 -23.75 1.53 -25.11
CA PRO A 513 -24.85 1.97 -24.27
C PRO A 513 -24.56 1.74 -22.80
N ASP A 514 -24.82 2.74 -21.95
CA ASP A 514 -24.64 2.62 -20.50
C ASP A 514 -25.65 1.62 -19.89
N ASN A 515 -25.15 0.43 -19.58
CA ASN A 515 -25.87 -0.60 -18.85
C ASN A 515 -24.91 -1.47 -18.05
N ASN A 516 -25.44 -2.41 -17.27
CA ASN A 516 -24.64 -3.24 -16.37
C ASN A 516 -23.51 -4.02 -17.09
N ILE A 517 -23.69 -4.40 -18.37
CA ILE A 517 -22.65 -5.11 -19.13
C ILE A 517 -21.52 -4.16 -19.53
N SER A 518 -21.82 -2.94 -20.00
CA SER A 518 -20.76 -1.96 -20.29
C SER A 518 -20.04 -1.50 -19.03
N GLN A 519 -20.76 -1.41 -17.90
CA GLN A 519 -20.15 -1.14 -16.59
C GLN A 519 -19.16 -2.25 -16.21
N ALA A 520 -19.51 -3.53 -16.39
CA ALA A 520 -18.56 -4.64 -16.25
C ALA A 520 -17.34 -4.49 -17.17
N GLY A 521 -17.54 -4.04 -18.41
CA GLY A 521 -16.46 -3.73 -19.35
C GLY A 521 -15.48 -2.66 -18.83
N TRP A 522 -15.98 -1.61 -18.19
CA TRP A 522 -15.15 -0.59 -17.53
C TRP A 522 -14.29 -1.17 -16.41
N TYR A 523 -14.86 -2.02 -15.55
CA TYR A 523 -14.07 -2.73 -14.54
C TYR A 523 -12.98 -3.60 -15.16
N VAL A 524 -13.29 -4.34 -16.22
CA VAL A 524 -12.32 -5.19 -16.93
C VAL A 524 -11.20 -4.36 -17.54
N LEU A 525 -11.51 -3.23 -18.20
CA LEU A 525 -10.50 -2.34 -18.77
C LEU A 525 -9.58 -1.80 -17.67
N MET A 526 -10.15 -1.21 -16.63
CA MET A 526 -9.38 -0.52 -15.60
C MET A 526 -8.54 -1.49 -14.76
N THR A 527 -9.09 -2.66 -14.39
CA THR A 527 -8.33 -3.67 -13.64
C THR A 527 -7.20 -4.28 -14.45
N ASN A 528 -7.33 -4.41 -15.78
CA ASN A 528 -6.23 -4.90 -16.62
C ASN A 528 -5.19 -3.81 -16.96
N LEU A 529 -5.41 -2.57 -16.53
CA LEU A 529 -4.42 -1.50 -16.50
C LEU A 529 -3.71 -1.38 -15.15
N TYR A 530 -3.98 -2.29 -14.20
CA TYR A 530 -3.33 -2.36 -12.89
C TYR A 530 -1.82 -2.14 -12.99
N GLU A 531 -1.29 -1.21 -12.18
CA GLU A 531 0.14 -0.80 -12.16
C GLU A 531 0.74 -0.65 -13.56
N THR A 532 0.00 0.04 -14.44
CA THR A 532 0.27 0.17 -15.87
C THR A 532 1.76 0.24 -16.19
N ALA A 533 2.22 -0.69 -17.04
CA ALA A 533 3.59 -0.74 -17.54
C ALA A 533 4.68 -1.07 -16.49
N TRP A 534 4.35 -1.76 -15.39
CA TRP A 534 5.37 -2.21 -14.44
C TRP A 534 6.47 -3.10 -15.04
N HIS A 535 7.70 -2.95 -14.53
CA HIS A 535 8.87 -3.74 -14.91
C HIS A 535 9.54 -4.34 -13.68
N ASP A 536 10.23 -5.47 -13.86
CA ASP A 536 11.03 -6.12 -12.81
C ASP A 536 12.36 -5.36 -12.59
N GLY A 537 12.25 -4.13 -12.10
CA GLY A 537 13.35 -3.20 -11.83
C GLY A 537 13.73 -2.28 -13.01
N LEU A 538 14.50 -1.23 -12.71
CA LEU A 538 14.97 -0.26 -13.71
C LEU A 538 15.83 -0.94 -14.78
N GLY A 539 15.41 -0.82 -16.04
CA GLY A 539 16.03 -1.50 -17.19
C GLY A 539 15.73 -3.00 -17.30
N GLY A 540 14.86 -3.53 -16.43
CA GLY A 540 14.33 -4.89 -16.49
C GLY A 540 13.31 -5.08 -17.62
N PRO A 541 12.77 -6.30 -17.80
CA PRO A 541 11.65 -6.56 -18.69
C PRO A 541 10.32 -6.08 -18.08
N ILE A 542 9.27 -5.98 -18.92
CA ILE A 542 7.89 -5.86 -18.42
C ILE A 542 7.64 -7.06 -17.51
N ALA A 543 7.08 -6.82 -16.33
CA ALA A 543 6.88 -7.88 -15.35
C ALA A 543 5.95 -8.97 -15.89
N GLY A 544 6.21 -10.22 -15.53
CA GLY A 544 5.44 -11.35 -16.06
C GLY A 544 3.96 -11.32 -15.67
N TRP A 545 3.60 -10.71 -14.54
CA TRP A 545 2.20 -10.49 -14.16
C TRP A 545 1.59 -9.30 -14.93
N GLN A 546 2.37 -8.26 -15.22
CA GLN A 546 1.94 -7.11 -16.03
C GLN A 546 1.62 -7.54 -17.46
N MET A 547 2.43 -8.44 -18.03
CA MET A 547 2.17 -9.03 -19.36
C MET A 547 0.79 -9.68 -19.41
N LYS A 548 0.43 -10.47 -18.38
CA LYS A 548 -0.86 -11.16 -18.29
C LYS A 548 -2.04 -10.19 -18.13
N HIS A 549 -1.89 -9.11 -17.37
CA HIS A 549 -2.94 -8.08 -17.34
C HIS A 549 -3.09 -7.43 -18.73
N SER A 550 -1.98 -7.03 -19.31
CA SER A 550 -1.95 -6.24 -20.55
C SER A 550 -2.51 -7.01 -21.75
N THR A 551 -2.25 -8.32 -21.83
CA THR A 551 -2.75 -9.18 -22.93
C THR A 551 -4.26 -9.36 -22.92
N HIS A 552 -4.92 -9.16 -21.79
CA HIS A 552 -6.36 -9.36 -21.64
C HIS A 552 -7.15 -8.04 -21.54
N ILE A 553 -6.51 -6.87 -21.72
CA ILE A 553 -7.20 -5.57 -21.82
C ILE A 553 -8.26 -5.60 -22.94
N LYS A 554 -7.92 -6.26 -24.06
CA LYS A 554 -8.78 -6.43 -25.24
C LYS A 554 -10.16 -7.02 -24.90
N ASN A 555 -10.25 -7.86 -23.87
CA ASN A 555 -11.49 -8.55 -23.49
C ASN A 555 -12.61 -7.59 -23.07
N ALA A 556 -12.28 -6.34 -22.72
CA ALA A 556 -13.27 -5.29 -22.48
C ALA A 556 -14.16 -4.99 -23.71
N ASN A 557 -13.64 -5.19 -24.94
CA ASN A 557 -14.39 -5.00 -26.19
C ASN A 557 -15.64 -5.90 -26.25
N VAL A 558 -15.54 -7.14 -25.78
CA VAL A 558 -16.66 -8.09 -25.80
C VAL A 558 -17.84 -7.62 -24.94
N TYR A 559 -17.55 -6.93 -23.83
CA TYR A 559 -18.59 -6.33 -22.98
C TYR A 559 -19.24 -5.12 -23.65
N ALA A 560 -18.50 -4.35 -24.44
CA ALA A 560 -19.07 -3.27 -25.25
C ALA A 560 -20.08 -3.83 -26.26
N GLU A 561 -19.73 -4.92 -26.96
CA GLU A 561 -20.65 -5.57 -27.90
C GLU A 561 -21.84 -6.24 -27.20
N GLY A 562 -21.61 -6.90 -26.08
CA GLY A 562 -22.67 -7.44 -25.23
C GLY A 562 -23.66 -6.35 -24.77
N ALA A 563 -23.15 -5.16 -24.45
CA ALA A 563 -23.99 -4.02 -24.07
C ALA A 563 -24.85 -3.51 -25.24
N ARG A 564 -24.31 -3.45 -26.47
CA ARG A 564 -25.05 -3.10 -27.69
C ARG A 564 -26.15 -4.10 -28.01
N TRP A 565 -25.82 -5.39 -27.92
CA TRP A 565 -26.81 -6.46 -28.05
C TRP A 565 -27.95 -6.28 -27.04
N ALA A 566 -27.61 -6.07 -25.77
CA ALA A 566 -28.62 -5.98 -24.72
C ALA A 566 -29.50 -4.71 -24.84
N ASN A 567 -28.94 -3.62 -25.37
CA ASN A 567 -29.66 -2.41 -25.73
C ASN A 567 -30.60 -2.58 -26.93
N GLY A 568 -30.35 -3.59 -27.77
CA GLY A 568 -31.13 -3.86 -28.98
C GLY A 568 -30.64 -3.10 -30.21
N ASP A 569 -29.35 -2.77 -30.26
CA ASP A 569 -28.74 -2.05 -31.39
C ASP A 569 -28.53 -2.95 -32.62
N PHE A 570 -28.60 -4.27 -32.41
CA PHE A 570 -28.42 -5.26 -33.48
C PHE A 570 -29.69 -5.34 -34.34
N SER A 571 -29.51 -5.43 -35.67
CA SER A 571 -30.62 -5.43 -36.61
C SER A 571 -31.49 -6.70 -36.54
N ASP A 572 -30.86 -7.83 -36.22
CA ASP A 572 -31.53 -9.12 -36.09
C ASP A 572 -31.77 -9.44 -34.62
N SER A 573 -32.93 -10.03 -34.31
CA SER A 573 -33.25 -10.49 -32.96
C SER A 573 -32.70 -11.87 -32.63
N VAL A 574 -32.24 -12.60 -33.65
CA VAL A 574 -31.63 -13.93 -33.58
C VAL A 574 -30.60 -14.02 -34.69
N ALA A 575 -29.36 -14.36 -34.36
CA ALA A 575 -28.32 -14.58 -35.35
C ALA A 575 -27.20 -15.48 -34.83
N ALA A 576 -26.45 -16.04 -35.77
CA ALA A 576 -25.09 -16.51 -35.56
C ALA A 576 -24.19 -16.14 -36.75
N TYR A 577 -22.94 -15.75 -36.47
CA TYR A 577 -21.95 -15.33 -37.46
C TYR A 577 -20.54 -15.31 -36.84
N PHE A 578 -19.53 -15.07 -37.68
CA PHE A 578 -18.15 -14.87 -37.28
C PHE A 578 -17.80 -13.38 -37.32
N ASP A 579 -17.13 -12.89 -36.28
CA ASP A 579 -16.64 -11.51 -36.19
C ASP A 579 -15.62 -11.40 -35.05
N ASP A 580 -14.66 -10.50 -35.18
CA ASP A 580 -13.62 -10.22 -34.17
C ASP A 580 -14.19 -9.27 -33.11
N TYR A 581 -14.61 -9.83 -31.97
CA TYR A 581 -15.36 -9.13 -30.91
C TYR A 581 -14.46 -8.66 -29.78
N ASP A 582 -13.34 -9.33 -29.54
CA ASP A 582 -12.34 -8.87 -28.58
C ASP A 582 -11.25 -7.99 -29.21
N HIS A 583 -11.21 -7.92 -30.55
CA HIS A 583 -10.28 -7.15 -31.38
C HIS A 583 -8.84 -7.66 -31.32
N ASP A 584 -8.66 -8.98 -31.32
CA ASP A 584 -7.35 -9.61 -31.33
C ASP A 584 -6.86 -10.04 -32.72
N GLY A 585 -7.66 -9.86 -33.77
CA GLY A 585 -7.33 -10.21 -35.14
C GLY A 585 -7.74 -11.62 -35.56
N ASN A 586 -8.41 -12.38 -34.70
CA ASN A 586 -9.16 -13.57 -35.05
C ASN A 586 -10.67 -13.30 -34.99
N ASP A 587 -11.45 -14.02 -35.81
CA ASP A 587 -12.90 -13.96 -35.67
C ASP A 587 -13.36 -14.91 -34.55
N GLU A 588 -14.21 -14.44 -33.64
CA GLU A 588 -14.99 -15.26 -32.71
C GLU A 588 -16.28 -15.78 -33.37
N LEU A 589 -16.90 -16.81 -32.78
CA LEU A 589 -18.21 -17.27 -33.20
C LEU A 589 -19.29 -16.75 -32.26
N ILE A 590 -20.17 -15.94 -32.82
CA ILE A 590 -21.24 -15.27 -32.11
C ILE A 590 -22.56 -16.03 -32.31
N ILE A 591 -23.33 -16.22 -31.24
CA ILE A 591 -24.70 -16.73 -31.31
C ILE A 591 -25.59 -16.05 -30.25
N TYR A 592 -26.75 -15.56 -30.66
CA TYR A 592 -27.68 -14.91 -29.74
C TYR A 592 -29.13 -14.99 -30.19
N ASN A 593 -30.02 -14.73 -29.23
CA ASN A 593 -31.38 -14.28 -29.46
C ASN A 593 -31.64 -12.99 -28.67
N ASN A 594 -32.90 -12.58 -28.50
CA ASN A 594 -33.26 -11.38 -27.74
C ASN A 594 -33.23 -11.53 -26.21
N ARG A 595 -32.71 -12.65 -25.68
CA ARG A 595 -32.69 -12.99 -24.24
C ARG A 595 -31.32 -13.51 -23.76
N VAL A 596 -30.55 -14.17 -24.61
CA VAL A 596 -29.20 -14.67 -24.33
C VAL A 596 -28.26 -14.44 -25.50
N PHE A 597 -27.00 -14.17 -25.19
CA PHE A 597 -25.93 -13.89 -26.14
C PHE A 597 -24.65 -14.60 -25.69
N ALA A 598 -23.94 -15.24 -26.61
CA ALA A 598 -22.69 -15.91 -26.32
C ALA A 598 -21.65 -15.68 -27.42
N VAL A 599 -20.40 -15.54 -26.97
CA VAL A 599 -19.19 -15.45 -27.80
C VAL A 599 -18.34 -16.68 -27.52
N PHE A 600 -17.98 -17.38 -28.58
CA PHE A 600 -17.17 -18.59 -28.51
C PHE A 600 -15.77 -18.33 -29.04
N GLU A 601 -14.81 -18.91 -28.33
CA GLU A 601 -13.44 -19.03 -28.79
C GLU A 601 -13.20 -20.32 -29.56
N SER A 602 -12.23 -20.29 -30.47
CA SER A 602 -11.87 -21.46 -31.29
C SER A 602 -11.24 -22.61 -30.47
N ILE A 603 -10.67 -22.28 -29.31
CA ILE A 603 -10.01 -23.22 -28.37
C ILE A 603 -11.03 -23.73 -27.35
N GLY A 604 -11.08 -25.04 -27.13
CA GLY A 604 -11.94 -25.70 -26.13
C GLY A 604 -13.43 -25.79 -26.51
N GLY A 605 -13.84 -25.17 -27.62
CA GLY A 605 -15.24 -25.08 -28.05
C GLY A 605 -16.14 -24.44 -27.00
N ARG A 606 -15.59 -23.51 -26.23
CA ARG A 606 -16.20 -22.92 -25.03
C ARG A 606 -16.85 -21.58 -25.36
N ALA A 607 -17.93 -21.27 -24.66
CA ALA A 607 -18.47 -19.92 -24.62
C ALA A 607 -17.70 -19.15 -23.54
N VAL A 608 -16.81 -18.26 -23.94
CA VAL A 608 -15.97 -17.48 -23.02
C VAL A 608 -16.77 -16.37 -22.37
N TRP A 609 -17.68 -15.77 -23.14
CA TRP A 609 -18.60 -14.76 -22.64
C TRP A 609 -20.04 -15.19 -22.89
N VAL A 610 -20.87 -15.06 -21.85
CA VAL A 610 -22.31 -15.26 -21.95
C VAL A 610 -23.01 -14.13 -21.23
N PHE A 611 -23.87 -13.42 -21.95
CA PHE A 611 -24.71 -12.35 -21.42
C PHE A 611 -26.18 -12.77 -21.47
N ALA A 612 -26.95 -12.27 -20.52
CA ALA A 612 -28.39 -12.48 -20.45
C ALA A 612 -29.14 -11.16 -20.27
N LYS A 613 -30.38 -11.17 -20.76
CA LYS A 613 -31.35 -10.09 -20.57
C LYS A 613 -32.55 -10.65 -19.83
N ASP A 614 -32.85 -10.12 -18.64
CA ASP A 614 -34.10 -10.36 -17.94
C ASP A 614 -34.88 -9.07 -17.68
N GLY A 615 -35.80 -8.75 -18.60
CA GLY A 615 -36.59 -7.53 -18.49
C GLY A 615 -35.73 -6.29 -18.77
N THR A 616 -35.58 -5.43 -17.76
CA THR A 616 -34.69 -4.24 -17.80
C THR A 616 -33.26 -4.56 -17.39
N ASP A 617 -33.02 -5.74 -16.81
CA ASP A 617 -31.77 -6.05 -16.14
C ASP A 617 -30.93 -6.92 -17.09
N ASN A 618 -29.83 -6.35 -17.57
CA ASN A 618 -28.86 -7.01 -18.43
C ASN A 618 -27.70 -7.48 -17.54
N THR A 619 -27.10 -8.63 -17.80
CA THR A 619 -26.05 -9.16 -16.93
C THR A 619 -25.07 -10.07 -17.63
N THR A 620 -23.85 -10.15 -17.09
CA THR A 620 -22.91 -11.23 -17.33
C THR A 620 -23.39 -12.51 -16.64
N ILE A 621 -23.21 -13.66 -17.30
CA ILE A 621 -23.44 -15.00 -16.74
C ILE A 621 -22.12 -15.77 -16.70
N VAL A 622 -21.27 -15.57 -17.71
CA VAL A 622 -19.95 -16.19 -17.89
C VAL A 622 -19.01 -15.12 -18.44
N GLY A 623 -17.75 -15.14 -18.01
CA GLY A 623 -16.71 -14.20 -18.39
C GLY A 623 -16.32 -13.34 -17.21
N ASN A 624 -15.38 -13.81 -16.38
CA ASN A 624 -14.74 -12.99 -15.35
C ASN A 624 -13.38 -12.50 -15.88
N CYS A 625 -13.38 -11.45 -16.68
CA CYS A 625 -12.13 -10.87 -17.18
C CYS A 625 -11.52 -9.84 -16.21
N ASN A 626 -12.15 -9.63 -15.05
CA ASN A 626 -11.72 -8.69 -14.03
C ASN A 626 -10.72 -9.31 -13.03
N ALA A 627 -10.74 -10.64 -12.86
CA ALA A 627 -9.75 -11.35 -12.04
C ALA A 627 -8.41 -11.53 -12.77
N TYR A 628 -7.31 -11.61 -12.01
CA TYR A 628 -5.96 -11.83 -12.55
C TYR A 628 -5.82 -13.20 -13.25
N TRP A 629 -5.42 -13.18 -14.53
CA TRP A 629 -5.25 -14.35 -15.41
C TRP A 629 -3.97 -15.12 -15.09
N GLU A 630 -4.01 -16.01 -14.11
CA GLU A 630 -2.83 -16.77 -13.69
C GLU A 630 -2.38 -17.74 -14.80
N GLY A 631 -1.11 -17.62 -15.19
CA GLY A 631 -0.40 -18.66 -15.95
C GLY A 631 -0.52 -18.57 -17.47
N THR A 632 -1.25 -17.58 -17.99
CA THR A 632 -1.46 -17.43 -19.44
C THR A 632 -1.39 -15.98 -19.93
N GLU A 633 -0.85 -15.80 -21.13
CA GLU A 633 -0.85 -14.55 -21.92
C GLU A 633 -1.83 -14.60 -23.10
N GLY A 634 -2.66 -15.65 -23.18
CA GLY A 634 -3.70 -15.81 -24.19
C GLY A 634 -4.96 -16.46 -23.63
N ASP A 635 -5.95 -16.67 -24.48
CA ASP A 635 -7.33 -16.99 -24.09
C ASP A 635 -7.55 -18.48 -23.76
N TYR A 636 -6.66 -19.06 -22.95
CA TYR A 636 -6.75 -20.45 -22.47
C TYR A 636 -7.65 -20.55 -21.22
N ASN A 637 -8.22 -21.74 -21.01
CA ASN A 637 -9.10 -22.02 -19.88
C ASN A 637 -8.29 -22.55 -18.69
N ASP A 638 -7.51 -21.66 -18.09
CA ASP A 638 -6.56 -21.96 -17.02
C ASP A 638 -7.00 -21.35 -15.68
N ALA A 639 -6.51 -21.96 -14.59
CA ALA A 639 -6.65 -21.48 -13.22
C ALA A 639 -8.08 -21.01 -12.85
N ASN A 640 -8.27 -19.70 -12.67
CA ASN A 640 -9.48 -19.03 -12.22
C ASN A 640 -10.39 -18.54 -13.37
N HIS A 641 -10.01 -18.75 -14.63
CA HIS A 641 -10.75 -18.29 -15.82
C HIS A 641 -11.43 -19.44 -16.53
N ILE A 642 -12.50 -19.94 -15.91
CA ILE A 642 -13.26 -21.06 -16.43
C ILE A 642 -14.47 -20.58 -17.24
N ALA A 643 -14.41 -20.78 -18.55
CA ALA A 643 -15.51 -20.52 -19.48
C ALA A 643 -16.64 -21.55 -19.39
N ALA A 644 -17.73 -21.34 -20.14
CA ALA A 644 -18.82 -22.29 -20.23
C ALA A 644 -18.62 -23.31 -21.35
N LEU A 645 -19.20 -24.50 -21.16
CA LEU A 645 -19.21 -25.59 -22.14
C LEU A 645 -17.81 -26.12 -22.52
N SER A 646 -16.83 -25.98 -21.61
CA SER A 646 -15.47 -26.50 -21.80
C SER A 646 -15.45 -28.03 -21.74
N ASP A 647 -14.91 -28.69 -22.76
CA ASP A 647 -14.93 -30.14 -22.90
C ASP A 647 -13.69 -30.78 -22.25
N VAL A 648 -13.77 -31.06 -20.93
CA VAL A 648 -12.63 -31.51 -20.11
C VAL A 648 -12.17 -32.92 -20.37
N SER A 649 -13.09 -33.83 -20.65
CA SER A 649 -12.69 -35.21 -20.92
C SER A 649 -13.68 -35.89 -21.84
N VAL A 650 -13.24 -36.24 -23.04
CA VAL A 650 -14.02 -36.99 -24.03
C VAL A 650 -13.35 -38.34 -24.27
N GLY A 651 -13.92 -39.40 -23.71
CA GLY A 651 -13.34 -40.74 -23.79
C GLY A 651 -11.99 -40.86 -23.09
N GLY A 652 -11.71 -40.02 -22.09
CA GLY A 652 -10.46 -39.99 -21.33
C GLY A 652 -9.41 -39.00 -21.86
N TYR A 653 -9.68 -38.27 -22.93
CA TYR A 653 -8.80 -37.23 -23.49
C TYR A 653 -9.27 -35.83 -23.12
N ASP A 654 -8.32 -34.99 -22.71
CA ASP A 654 -8.57 -33.58 -22.41
C ASP A 654 -8.65 -32.75 -23.69
N TYR A 655 -9.81 -32.09 -23.89
CA TYR A 655 -10.06 -31.22 -25.04
C TYR A 655 -10.21 -29.74 -24.63
N GLU A 656 -9.94 -29.33 -23.37
CA GLU A 656 -10.10 -27.93 -22.92
C GLU A 656 -9.21 -26.95 -23.71
N HIS A 657 -8.07 -27.42 -24.23
CA HIS A 657 -7.11 -26.59 -24.97
C HIS A 657 -7.00 -26.99 -26.46
N SER A 658 -7.97 -27.74 -26.97
CA SER A 658 -7.98 -28.20 -28.37
C SER A 658 -8.71 -27.21 -29.29
N PHE A 659 -8.20 -27.00 -30.50
CA PHE A 659 -8.91 -26.22 -31.53
C PHE A 659 -10.10 -27.01 -32.10
N TYR A 660 -11.25 -26.34 -32.21
CA TYR A 660 -12.47 -26.90 -32.78
C TYR A 660 -12.67 -26.40 -34.21
N ASP A 661 -13.15 -27.29 -35.09
CA ASP A 661 -13.76 -26.89 -36.35
C ASP A 661 -15.18 -26.40 -36.09
N TRP A 662 -15.48 -25.18 -36.51
CA TRP A 662 -16.74 -24.51 -36.23
C TRP A 662 -17.46 -24.04 -37.49
N SER A 663 -18.79 -24.00 -37.44
CA SER A 663 -19.61 -23.57 -38.56
C SER A 663 -20.97 -23.05 -38.10
N VAL A 664 -21.44 -21.97 -38.71
CA VAL A 664 -22.85 -21.56 -38.66
C VAL A 664 -23.64 -22.46 -39.61
N GLU A 665 -24.45 -23.35 -39.06
CA GLU A 665 -25.30 -24.26 -39.86
C GLU A 665 -26.55 -23.52 -40.37
N HIS A 666 -27.10 -22.63 -39.54
CA HIS A 666 -28.32 -21.88 -39.83
C HIS A 666 -28.34 -20.57 -39.04
N SER A 667 -28.83 -19.49 -39.65
CA SER A 667 -29.01 -18.19 -38.99
C SER A 667 -30.19 -17.47 -39.66
N SER A 668 -31.29 -17.32 -38.93
CA SER A 668 -32.48 -16.58 -39.36
C SER A 668 -33.21 -15.99 -38.15
N GLN A 669 -34.22 -15.16 -38.40
CA GLN A 669 -35.06 -14.60 -37.33
C GLN A 669 -35.82 -15.65 -36.51
N ASP A 670 -35.95 -16.89 -36.99
CA ASP A 670 -36.67 -17.97 -36.32
C ASP A 670 -35.75 -18.85 -35.45
N SER A 671 -34.46 -18.94 -35.80
CA SER A 671 -33.46 -19.68 -35.03
C SER A 671 -32.04 -19.41 -35.56
N ALA A 672 -31.06 -19.61 -34.68
CA ALA A 672 -29.65 -19.72 -35.06
C ALA A 672 -29.06 -21.02 -34.52
N ILE A 673 -28.19 -21.66 -35.30
CA ILE A 673 -27.60 -22.95 -35.01
C ILE A 673 -26.13 -22.91 -35.39
N ILE A 674 -25.27 -23.19 -34.41
CA ILE A 674 -23.84 -23.39 -34.62
C ILE A 674 -23.44 -24.84 -34.34
N ILE A 675 -22.37 -25.29 -34.98
CA ILE A 675 -21.78 -26.61 -34.78
C ILE A 675 -20.30 -26.47 -34.49
N LEU A 676 -19.84 -27.10 -33.41
CA LEU A 676 -18.42 -27.22 -33.03
C LEU A 676 -18.01 -28.69 -33.11
N ARG A 677 -16.87 -29.01 -33.72
CA ARG A 677 -16.40 -30.38 -33.96
C ARG A 677 -14.94 -30.55 -33.57
N HIS A 678 -14.66 -31.60 -32.82
CA HIS A 678 -13.31 -32.07 -32.56
C HIS A 678 -13.34 -33.58 -32.36
N ASP A 679 -12.62 -34.35 -33.20
CA ASP A 679 -12.48 -35.81 -33.07
C ASP A 679 -13.76 -36.62 -32.76
N ASN A 680 -13.97 -36.92 -31.47
CA ASN A 680 -15.05 -37.77 -30.96
C ASN A 680 -16.28 -36.99 -30.53
N ILE A 681 -16.24 -35.66 -30.56
CA ILE A 681 -17.31 -34.78 -30.14
C ILE A 681 -17.79 -33.89 -31.28
N ARG A 682 -19.10 -33.76 -31.39
CA ARG A 682 -19.77 -32.68 -32.11
C ARG A 682 -20.75 -32.03 -31.14
N LYS A 683 -20.64 -30.71 -30.95
CA LYS A 683 -21.60 -29.89 -30.21
C LYS A 683 -22.50 -29.18 -31.21
N ARG A 684 -23.81 -29.25 -31.00
CA ARG A 684 -24.80 -28.43 -31.73
C ARG A 684 -25.44 -27.51 -30.72
N ILE A 685 -25.31 -26.20 -30.94
CA ILE A 685 -25.85 -25.18 -30.05
C ILE A 685 -26.87 -24.38 -30.84
N SER A 686 -28.08 -24.23 -30.29
CA SER A 686 -29.15 -23.50 -30.96
C SER A 686 -29.91 -22.57 -30.02
N VAL A 687 -30.41 -21.48 -30.58
CA VAL A 687 -31.24 -20.48 -29.91
C VAL A 687 -32.48 -20.20 -30.74
N TYR A 688 -33.58 -19.89 -30.05
CA TYR A 688 -34.87 -19.54 -30.65
C TYR A 688 -35.39 -18.22 -30.04
N PRO A 689 -36.21 -17.44 -30.76
CA PRO A 689 -36.78 -16.19 -30.25
C PRO A 689 -37.44 -16.35 -28.88
N GLY A 690 -37.09 -15.46 -27.94
CA GLY A 690 -37.70 -15.36 -26.61
C GLY A 690 -37.25 -16.40 -25.58
N GLU A 691 -36.43 -17.39 -25.95
CA GLU A 691 -35.94 -18.39 -25.00
C GLU A 691 -34.73 -17.88 -24.20
N PRO A 692 -34.74 -17.93 -22.86
CA PRO A 692 -33.63 -17.42 -22.04
C PRO A 692 -32.50 -18.46 -21.84
N TYR A 693 -32.28 -19.36 -22.80
CA TYR A 693 -31.28 -20.42 -22.70
C TYR A 693 -30.80 -20.89 -24.07
N PHE A 694 -29.62 -21.52 -24.10
CA PHE A 694 -29.10 -22.25 -25.25
C PHE A 694 -29.53 -23.71 -25.20
N HIS A 695 -29.90 -24.29 -26.35
CA HIS A 695 -30.04 -25.74 -26.49
C HIS A 695 -28.70 -26.32 -26.93
N CYS A 696 -27.99 -26.99 -26.02
CA CYS A 696 -26.70 -27.60 -26.28
C CYS A 696 -26.82 -29.14 -26.40
N GLU A 697 -26.65 -29.66 -27.62
CA GLU A 697 -26.70 -31.09 -27.91
C GLU A 697 -25.30 -31.64 -28.17
N TYR A 698 -24.92 -32.68 -27.43
CA TYR A 698 -23.61 -33.32 -27.52
C TYR A 698 -23.70 -34.67 -28.22
N PHE A 699 -22.93 -34.85 -29.29
CA PHE A 699 -22.81 -36.11 -30.03
C PHE A 699 -21.40 -36.68 -29.83
N THR A 700 -21.27 -37.73 -29.01
CA THR A 700 -19.97 -38.15 -28.44
C THR A 700 -19.44 -39.50 -28.94
N LYS A 701 -19.98 -40.09 -30.01
CA LYS A 701 -19.59 -41.41 -30.56
C LYS A 701 -19.43 -42.51 -29.47
N ASP A 702 -20.39 -42.60 -28.55
CA ASP A 702 -20.41 -43.52 -27.41
C ASP A 702 -19.26 -43.32 -26.40
N LYS A 703 -18.68 -42.11 -26.34
CA LYS A 703 -17.71 -41.70 -25.31
C LYS A 703 -18.41 -41.04 -24.13
N TRP A 704 -17.90 -41.32 -22.93
CA TRP A 704 -18.17 -40.49 -21.76
C TRP A 704 -17.57 -39.10 -21.99
N THR A 705 -18.36 -38.07 -21.72
CA THR A 705 -17.99 -36.67 -21.90
C THR A 705 -18.23 -35.92 -20.60
N TYR A 706 -17.19 -35.26 -20.10
CA TYR A 706 -17.25 -34.36 -18.96
C TYR A 706 -17.13 -32.92 -19.45
N ILE A 707 -18.04 -32.07 -18.99
CA ILE A 707 -18.12 -30.67 -19.36
C ILE A 707 -17.93 -29.86 -18.08
N LYS A 708 -17.11 -28.81 -18.16
CA LYS A 708 -16.90 -27.84 -17.09
C LYS A 708 -17.48 -26.50 -17.50
N THR A 709 -18.02 -25.77 -16.54
CA THR A 709 -18.57 -24.43 -16.75
C THR A 709 -18.30 -23.59 -15.51
N GLY A 710 -17.62 -22.46 -15.69
CA GLY A 710 -17.53 -21.42 -14.68
C GLY A 710 -18.64 -20.41 -14.90
N PHE A 711 -19.20 -19.92 -13.79
CA PHE A 711 -20.24 -18.90 -13.81
C PHE A 711 -19.74 -17.66 -13.06
N THR A 712 -20.12 -16.51 -13.56
CA THR A 712 -19.89 -15.21 -12.95
C THR A 712 -21.15 -14.38 -13.16
N PRO A 713 -22.26 -14.74 -12.49
CA PRO A 713 -23.53 -14.05 -12.67
C PRO A 713 -23.41 -12.66 -12.08
N ASP A 714 -23.74 -11.64 -12.87
CA ASP A 714 -23.73 -10.23 -12.48
C ASP A 714 -22.36 -9.75 -11.97
N LEU A 715 -21.37 -9.70 -12.86
CA LEU A 715 -20.00 -9.30 -12.50
C LEU A 715 -19.94 -7.95 -11.76
N VAL A 716 -20.79 -6.98 -12.11
CA VAL A 716 -20.87 -5.72 -11.38
C VAL A 716 -21.45 -5.96 -9.99
N GLY A 717 -22.58 -6.65 -9.87
CA GLY A 717 -23.13 -7.04 -8.57
C GLY A 717 -22.09 -7.72 -7.67
N LEU A 718 -21.27 -8.62 -8.22
CA LEU A 718 -20.22 -9.33 -7.50
C LEU A 718 -19.04 -8.47 -7.04
N LEU A 719 -18.85 -7.30 -7.65
CA LEU A 719 -17.82 -6.34 -7.24
C LEU A 719 -18.27 -5.50 -6.05
N TRP A 720 -19.57 -5.29 -5.91
CA TRP A 720 -20.18 -4.37 -4.93
C TRP A 720 -20.89 -5.06 -3.76
N ASP A 721 -21.43 -6.26 -3.97
CA ASP A 721 -22.17 -7.00 -2.95
C ASP A 721 -21.99 -8.52 -3.12
N THR A 722 -21.05 -9.07 -2.36
CA THR A 722 -20.73 -10.50 -2.38
C THR A 722 -21.72 -11.35 -1.60
N ALA A 723 -22.58 -10.72 -0.76
CA ALA A 723 -23.57 -11.42 0.05
C ALA A 723 -24.72 -11.98 -0.80
N ILE A 724 -24.93 -11.45 -2.01
CA ILE A 724 -25.95 -11.92 -2.95
C ILE A 724 -25.69 -13.37 -3.42
N GLN A 725 -24.45 -13.86 -3.37
CA GLN A 725 -24.07 -15.19 -3.86
C GLN A 725 -23.50 -16.17 -2.81
N ARG A 726 -23.34 -15.75 -1.56
CA ARG A 726 -23.04 -16.65 -0.42
C ARG A 726 -24.30 -17.32 0.11
#